data_AF-A0A7X8Y9I3-F1
#
_entry.id   AF-A0A7X8Y9I3-F1
#
_cell.length_a   1.000
_cell.length_b   1.000
_cell.length_c   1.000
_cell.angle_alpha   90.00
_cell.angle_beta   90.00
_cell.angle_gamma   90.00
#
_symmetry.space_group_name_H-M   'P 1'
#
loop_
_entity.id
_entity.type
_entity.pdbx_description
1 polymer ?
#
loop_
_entity_poly.entity_id
_entity_poly.type
_entity_poly.pdbx_seq_one_letter_code
_entity_poly.pdbx_strand_id
1 'polypeptide(L)'
;MARISNSRRSNVSSTSTESSPVNAPTAKDGPVAQESHTSVAMISALLAPPSYTLVQLNNNANNYTHSGNGSFRIEGLGGNDVITVAASSTGNDYLDGGTGNDTLNAAGTDDFLDGGAGTDTLNGNGGNDILRGGAGADILNGGAGIDTADYSTSAAAVTVSLPSDPTRTSRGSGGDAAGDTLSGIENLTGSAGNDFLSGNRLDNQLVGNAGEDTLRGMDGNDLLVGDGMVDADMNGVPDDDNMDGVPDGVDEDQAGADDLLDGGFGDDRLYGGGGNDTLIGGFGNDVLHGGYGDDMLSAGDGDDVLDGGEGNDDLIASLGNDTLRGGGGDDFLNASIGNDSLDGGDGNDDLLAGAGDDILNGGAGDDTLNGGGGDGDPLNGGDILNGGDGDDMLLAGSEPDQMDGGAGNDTVSYAAGGAVGINLGTGAVSGAAAGDTLVNIENIVASGQNDILVGDSSDNTFTGGAGADQIIGQSGFDTSDYSTSAGGVTINLNTTVADPLAVGTGNGGDAEGDTLQLIERIIGSAFIDTLNGGELGDTFMGGGGADFINGGLGADTAEYSSSAAGVSITLDETGAALGAGGDADGDVLTSIENLIGSGADDTLIGNALTNRIDGGAGNDFIRGGANTGNEFLIGGEGIDTADYSNSGAAVIARLSDSQTSGALSTGGDAQNDVLVTIENIIGSAFDDQLFGASAANRLDGGSGNDVLIGGAGADVLIGGAGTDTAFYQTSSAGVTIILDNTGAALGAGGDAQGDQLSTIENLIGSNFDDLLICNSGVNRLEGGSGNDTFRSGAGGSSAGAIVEFVVGGAGVDTIDYSASTAAVVARLFSGTSGSLSQGGEADGDLLLQMENVIGSNFSDQLLGSTAGNTLVSGSGNDQMRGGSGADILSATGTGAKTLFGDGLVDGGTAGQDTFKILGGTGNVIVDYQAGEDLFLNSLNATGGIAFTAISIGGVATWAGRFTGSTHQTFVALGAQSAVSQADAVAALNTLIANDLFVDQGLIA
;
A
#
# COMPACT_ATOMS: atom_id res chain seq x y z
N MET A 1 -11.92 7.27 58.75
CA MET A 1 -13.14 7.78 59.42
C MET A 1 -13.81 8.80 58.51
N ALA A 2 -15.08 8.58 58.15
CA ALA A 2 -16.20 9.52 57.82
C ALA A 2 -15.88 11.02 57.56
N ARG A 3 -16.50 11.79 56.65
CA ARG A 3 -17.80 11.74 55.92
C ARG A 3 -17.96 13.03 55.05
N ILE A 4 -18.65 12.92 53.91
CA ILE A 4 -19.74 13.80 53.40
C ILE A 4 -19.45 15.20 52.76
N SER A 5 -19.66 15.23 51.43
CA SER A 5 -20.39 16.17 50.53
C SER A 5 -20.67 17.66 50.86
N ASN A 6 -20.51 18.49 49.81
CA ASN A 6 -21.52 19.30 49.08
C ASN A 6 -21.22 20.82 48.87
N SER A 7 -21.43 21.26 47.62
CA SER A 7 -22.01 22.56 47.19
C SER A 7 -21.12 23.79 46.84
N ARG A 8 -21.00 24.00 45.51
CA ARG A 8 -21.30 25.21 44.68
C ARG A 8 -20.66 26.60 44.95
N ARG A 9 -20.09 27.10 43.84
CA ARG A 9 -20.12 28.46 43.23
C ARG A 9 -19.49 29.65 43.96
N SER A 10 -18.46 30.23 43.34
CA SER A 10 -18.52 31.54 42.63
C SER A 10 -17.18 32.31 42.70
N ASN A 11 -16.62 32.58 41.53
CA ASN A 11 -15.62 33.57 41.09
C ASN A 11 -15.10 34.61 42.11
N VAL A 12 -13.80 34.91 42.04
CA VAL A 12 -13.23 36.20 41.53
C VAL A 12 -11.71 36.29 41.85
N SER A 13 -10.92 36.44 40.77
CA SER A 13 -9.81 37.38 40.52
C SER A 13 -8.65 37.60 41.52
N SER A 14 -7.45 37.29 41.02
CA SER A 14 -6.22 38.11 40.94
C SER A 14 -5.38 38.48 42.19
N THR A 15 -4.11 38.08 42.09
CA THR A 15 -2.83 38.81 42.32
C THR A 15 -2.10 38.79 43.67
N SER A 16 -0.76 38.79 43.52
CA SER A 16 0.32 39.22 44.43
C SER A 16 1.03 38.05 45.17
N THR A 17 2.35 37.92 45.27
CA THR A 17 3.50 38.87 45.20
C THR A 17 4.84 38.15 44.94
N GLU A 18 5.77 38.92 44.37
CA GLU A 18 7.18 38.67 44.00
C GLU A 18 8.18 38.27 45.11
N SER A 19 9.32 37.69 44.70
CA SER A 19 10.68 38.19 45.03
C SER A 19 11.80 37.54 44.17
N SER A 20 12.48 38.34 43.32
CA SER A 20 13.81 38.06 42.69
C SER A 20 14.98 38.38 43.70
N PRO A 21 16.31 38.22 43.41
CA PRO A 21 16.98 38.02 42.10
C PRO A 21 18.28 37.15 42.04
N VAL A 22 18.77 36.97 40.79
CA VAL A 22 20.18 37.03 40.28
C VAL A 22 20.70 35.80 39.48
N ASN A 23 20.87 36.04 38.17
CA ASN A 23 21.77 35.50 37.13
C ASN A 23 21.89 34.00 36.82
N ALA A 24 21.34 33.62 35.66
CA ALA A 24 21.98 32.73 34.66
C ALA A 24 21.54 33.20 33.25
N PRO A 25 22.42 33.14 32.22
CA PRO A 25 22.12 33.60 30.87
C PRO A 25 21.21 32.57 30.17
N THR A 26 20.12 33.02 29.56
CA THR A 26 19.27 32.15 28.74
C THR A 26 19.89 31.98 27.37
N ALA A 27 20.22 30.72 27.05
CA ALA A 27 20.41 30.21 25.72
C ALA A 27 19.26 30.66 24.81
N LYS A 28 19.65 31.18 23.65
CA LYS A 28 18.83 31.30 22.46
C LYS A 28 19.69 30.60 21.43
N ASP A 29 19.31 29.38 21.08
CA ASP A 29 19.40 28.78 19.74
C ASP A 29 19.02 27.30 19.83
N GLY A 30 18.37 26.83 18.77
CA GLY A 30 17.66 25.56 18.66
C GLY A 30 16.26 25.78 18.09
N PRO A 31 15.80 24.96 17.13
CA PRO A 31 16.49 24.46 15.94
C PRO A 31 16.17 25.35 14.73
N VAL A 32 17.07 25.40 13.73
CA VAL A 32 16.78 26.01 12.43
C VAL A 32 15.76 25.09 11.75
N ALA A 33 14.55 25.60 11.57
CA ALA A 33 13.50 24.86 10.92
C ALA A 33 13.74 24.89 9.41
N GLN A 34 13.66 23.71 8.77
CA GLN A 34 13.17 23.47 7.41
C GLN A 34 12.51 24.72 6.79
N GLU A 35 13.19 25.36 5.84
CA GLU A 35 12.68 26.52 5.11
C GLU A 35 11.57 26.07 4.17
N SER A 36 10.35 26.10 4.69
CA SER A 36 9.12 25.90 3.91
C SER A 36 9.06 26.94 2.78
N HIS A 37 9.05 26.46 1.55
CA HIS A 37 8.71 27.19 0.31
C HIS A 37 7.62 28.25 0.51
N THR A 38 8.02 29.51 0.73
CA THR A 38 7.09 30.63 0.74
C THR A 38 7.17 31.42 -0.56
N SER A 39 6.53 30.85 -1.58
CA SER A 39 5.92 31.58 -2.71
C SER A 39 6.81 32.57 -3.48
N VAL A 40 7.25 32.11 -4.65
CA VAL A 40 7.85 32.76 -5.84
C VAL A 40 7.11 34.04 -6.34
N ALA A 41 6.13 34.59 -5.60
CA ALA A 41 5.25 35.67 -6.04
C ALA A 41 5.52 37.05 -5.39
N MET A 42 6.50 37.22 -4.49
CA MET A 42 6.72 38.50 -3.79
C MET A 42 8.14 39.08 -3.87
N ILE A 43 9.09 38.46 -4.59
CA ILE A 43 10.47 38.98 -4.75
C ILE A 43 10.77 39.46 -6.19
N SER A 44 9.84 39.34 -7.14
CA SER A 44 10.00 39.90 -8.51
C SER A 44 9.90 41.45 -8.60
N ALA A 45 10.12 42.17 -7.50
CA ALA A 45 10.00 43.62 -7.40
C ALA A 45 11.28 44.34 -6.91
N LEU A 46 12.36 43.62 -6.61
CA LEU A 46 13.70 44.20 -6.47
C LEU A 46 14.49 43.84 -7.74
N LEU A 47 15.17 44.84 -8.32
CA LEU A 47 15.99 44.77 -9.52
C LEU A 47 15.19 44.53 -10.83
N ALA A 48 14.61 45.63 -11.34
CA ALA A 48 14.28 45.67 -12.76
C ALA A 48 15.59 45.55 -13.57
N PRO A 49 15.62 44.77 -14.67
CA PRO A 49 16.82 44.65 -15.50
C PRO A 49 17.31 46.04 -15.90
N PRO A 50 18.63 46.27 -16.01
CA PRO A 50 19.20 47.59 -16.25
C PRO A 50 18.48 48.28 -17.41
N SER A 51 17.84 49.41 -17.13
CA SER A 51 17.06 50.13 -18.13
C SER A 51 18.00 50.95 -19.01
N TYR A 52 18.47 50.34 -20.10
CA TYR A 52 19.34 51.04 -21.05
C TYR A 52 18.56 52.03 -21.92
N THR A 53 19.15 53.21 -22.15
CA THR A 53 18.70 54.09 -23.23
C THR A 53 19.31 53.59 -24.54
N LEU A 54 18.48 53.08 -25.45
CA LEU A 54 18.95 52.55 -26.74
C LEU A 54 19.50 53.67 -27.65
N VAL A 55 20.71 53.45 -28.17
CA VAL A 55 21.36 54.28 -29.19
C VAL A 55 21.44 53.51 -30.49
N GLN A 56 20.53 53.79 -31.43
CA GLN A 56 20.56 53.19 -32.77
C GLN A 56 21.48 53.96 -33.72
N LEU A 57 22.45 53.24 -34.30
CA LEU A 57 23.35 53.78 -35.33
C LEU A 57 22.64 53.83 -36.70
N ASN A 58 23.11 54.71 -37.60
CA ASN A 58 22.57 54.84 -38.96
C ASN A 58 23.51 54.21 -40.00
N ASN A 59 22.95 53.69 -41.09
CA ASN A 59 23.72 53.05 -42.18
C ASN A 59 24.92 53.93 -42.60
N ASN A 60 26.14 53.37 -42.44
CA ASN A 60 27.48 53.91 -42.75
C ASN A 60 28.30 54.49 -41.57
N ALA A 61 27.88 54.31 -40.31
CA ALA A 61 28.59 54.84 -39.15
C ALA A 61 29.52 53.81 -38.46
N ASN A 62 30.51 53.28 -39.19
CA ASN A 62 31.49 52.32 -38.67
C ASN A 62 32.45 52.86 -37.59
N ASN A 63 32.31 54.11 -37.17
CA ASN A 63 33.02 54.66 -36.02
C ASN A 63 32.03 55.53 -35.23
N TYR A 64 31.75 55.15 -33.99
CA TYR A 64 30.85 55.87 -33.10
C TYR A 64 31.55 56.16 -31.76
N THR A 65 31.46 57.40 -31.31
CA THR A 65 31.93 57.78 -29.97
C THR A 65 30.76 58.32 -29.16
N HIS A 66 30.45 57.67 -28.04
CA HIS A 66 29.47 58.12 -27.08
C HIS A 66 30.12 58.98 -26.00
N SER A 67 29.41 60.02 -25.55
CA SER A 67 29.91 60.90 -24.48
C SER A 67 28.78 61.45 -23.59
N GLY A 68 27.60 60.82 -23.64
CA GLY A 68 26.51 61.11 -22.71
C GLY A 68 26.78 60.44 -21.36
N ASN A 69 26.01 60.83 -20.34
CA ASN A 69 26.00 60.17 -19.04
C ASN A 69 24.67 59.43 -18.88
N GLY A 70 24.68 58.29 -18.21
CA GLY A 70 23.59 57.33 -18.08
C GLY A 70 23.99 55.97 -18.68
N SER A 71 23.17 54.94 -18.46
CA SER A 71 23.37 53.61 -19.04
C SER A 71 22.75 53.53 -20.44
N PHE A 72 23.56 53.18 -21.44
CA PHE A 72 23.16 53.10 -22.84
C PHE A 72 23.41 51.71 -23.43
N ARG A 73 22.51 51.27 -24.31
CA ARG A 73 22.75 50.12 -25.19
C ARG A 73 23.09 50.65 -26.56
N ILE A 74 24.30 50.40 -27.03
CA ILE A 74 24.83 50.90 -28.30
C ILE A 74 24.97 49.72 -29.24
N GLU A 75 24.09 49.64 -30.24
CA GLU A 75 24.07 48.53 -31.20
C GLU A 75 24.86 48.87 -32.47
N GLY A 76 25.86 48.04 -32.76
CA GLY A 76 26.62 48.00 -34.00
C GLY A 76 25.75 47.69 -35.22
N LEU A 77 26.34 47.88 -36.40
CA LEU A 77 25.75 47.56 -37.69
C LEU A 77 26.42 46.29 -38.26
N GLY A 78 26.19 45.99 -39.54
CA GLY A 78 26.95 44.95 -40.23
C GLY A 78 28.27 45.46 -40.79
N GLY A 79 29.36 44.72 -40.57
CA GLY A 79 30.73 45.02 -40.95
C GLY A 79 31.53 45.66 -39.82
N ASN A 80 32.83 45.86 -40.03
CA ASN A 80 33.77 46.31 -38.99
C ASN A 80 33.42 47.69 -38.39
N ASP A 81 33.04 47.71 -37.13
CA ASP A 81 32.62 48.88 -36.36
C ASP A 81 33.64 49.20 -35.25
N VAL A 82 33.77 50.50 -34.93
CA VAL A 82 34.56 50.98 -33.79
C VAL A 82 33.63 51.78 -32.88
N ILE A 83 33.30 51.22 -31.73
CA ILE A 83 32.45 51.85 -30.72
C ILE A 83 33.34 52.25 -29.55
N THR A 84 33.25 53.52 -29.14
CA THR A 84 34.03 54.05 -28.02
C THR A 84 33.13 54.86 -27.11
N VAL A 85 33.03 54.47 -25.84
CA VAL A 85 32.46 55.33 -24.81
C VAL A 85 33.59 56.21 -24.25
N ALA A 86 33.33 57.51 -24.10
CA ALA A 86 34.32 58.41 -23.55
C ALA A 86 34.59 58.05 -22.08
N ALA A 87 35.86 57.99 -21.68
CA ALA A 87 36.28 57.69 -20.29
C ALA A 87 35.75 58.64 -19.20
N SER A 88 35.04 59.71 -19.56
CA SER A 88 34.33 60.59 -18.63
C SER A 88 32.83 60.32 -18.52
N SER A 89 32.32 59.33 -19.27
CA SER A 89 30.95 58.82 -19.16
C SER A 89 30.74 58.24 -17.76
N THR A 90 29.49 58.21 -17.33
CA THR A 90 29.11 57.59 -16.06
C THR A 90 27.85 56.77 -16.30
N GLY A 91 27.81 55.55 -15.78
CA GLY A 91 26.70 54.62 -15.96
C GLY A 91 27.14 53.43 -16.81
N ASN A 92 26.64 52.25 -16.43
CA ASN A 92 26.99 50.95 -16.97
C ASN A 92 26.41 50.82 -18.39
N ASP A 93 27.25 50.66 -19.39
CA ASP A 93 26.89 50.66 -20.81
C ASP A 93 26.93 49.22 -21.40
N TYR A 94 26.03 48.93 -22.36
CA TYR A 94 26.05 47.70 -23.16
C TYR A 94 26.51 48.04 -24.58
N LEU A 95 27.63 47.50 -25.02
CA LEU A 95 28.18 47.70 -26.37
C LEU A 95 28.04 46.40 -27.17
N ASP A 96 27.33 46.45 -28.29
CA ASP A 96 27.12 45.33 -29.21
C ASP A 96 27.85 45.60 -30.54
N GLY A 97 28.77 44.74 -30.95
CA GLY A 97 29.52 44.84 -32.21
C GLY A 97 28.74 44.33 -33.42
N GLY A 98 27.94 43.28 -33.24
CA GLY A 98 27.16 42.66 -34.30
C GLY A 98 27.97 41.69 -35.16
N THR A 99 28.12 41.94 -36.46
CA THR A 99 28.91 41.06 -37.34
C THR A 99 30.04 41.86 -37.95
N GLY A 100 31.27 41.40 -37.94
CA GLY A 100 32.39 42.20 -38.39
C GLY A 100 33.65 41.87 -37.64
N ASN A 101 34.72 42.62 -37.91
CA ASN A 101 35.85 42.65 -36.98
C ASN A 101 35.81 44.01 -36.29
N ASP A 102 35.29 44.01 -35.09
CA ASP A 102 34.82 45.18 -34.37
C ASP A 102 35.81 45.58 -33.27
N THR A 103 35.74 46.83 -32.83
CA THR A 103 36.56 47.35 -31.74
C THR A 103 35.68 48.11 -30.76
N LEU A 104 35.43 47.50 -29.61
CA LEU A 104 34.60 48.02 -28.54
C LEU A 104 35.51 48.58 -27.44
N ASN A 105 35.26 49.81 -27.02
CA ASN A 105 36.02 50.45 -25.94
C ASN A 105 35.04 51.06 -24.96
N ALA A 106 34.95 50.47 -23.78
CA ALA A 106 34.10 50.89 -22.67
C ALA A 106 34.67 52.11 -21.93
N ALA A 107 33.96 52.56 -20.90
CA ALA A 107 34.33 53.71 -20.09
C ALA A 107 35.25 53.30 -18.93
N GLY A 108 34.94 53.75 -17.72
CA GLY A 108 35.66 53.42 -16.48
C GLY A 108 34.68 52.95 -15.41
N THR A 109 33.59 52.33 -15.87
CA THR A 109 32.40 51.89 -15.14
C THR A 109 32.11 50.46 -15.58
N ASP A 110 31.32 49.73 -14.80
CA ASP A 110 31.03 48.32 -15.06
C ASP A 110 30.19 48.19 -16.34
N ASP A 111 30.81 47.73 -17.43
CA ASP A 111 30.22 47.73 -18.77
C ASP A 111 30.10 46.29 -19.33
N PHE A 112 29.10 46.05 -20.18
CA PHE A 112 28.91 44.79 -20.91
C PHE A 112 29.32 44.96 -22.37
N LEU A 113 30.27 44.16 -22.86
CA LEU A 113 30.78 44.23 -24.23
C LEU A 113 30.51 42.90 -24.96
N ASP A 114 29.77 42.95 -26.07
CA ASP A 114 29.45 41.81 -26.93
C ASP A 114 30.05 42.04 -28.34
N GLY A 115 31.08 41.28 -28.71
CA GLY A 115 31.73 41.38 -30.03
C GLY A 115 30.86 40.85 -31.16
N GLY A 116 30.12 39.78 -30.91
CA GLY A 116 29.28 39.12 -31.91
C GLY A 116 30.08 38.15 -32.80
N ALA A 117 30.14 38.38 -34.11
CA ALA A 117 30.78 37.43 -35.03
C ALA A 117 31.90 38.07 -35.86
N GLY A 118 33.10 37.53 -35.77
CA GLY A 118 34.31 37.88 -36.49
C GLY A 118 35.48 38.06 -35.52
N THR A 119 36.61 38.66 -35.91
CA THR A 119 37.76 38.79 -34.99
C THR A 119 37.78 40.17 -34.34
N ASP A 120 37.35 40.23 -33.09
CA ASP A 120 36.99 41.45 -32.39
C ASP A 120 38.04 41.88 -31.36
N THR A 121 37.95 43.13 -30.91
CA THR A 121 38.80 43.69 -29.86
C THR A 121 37.93 44.43 -28.85
N LEU A 122 37.81 43.85 -27.66
CA LEU A 122 37.01 44.36 -26.55
C LEU A 122 37.95 44.91 -25.49
N ASN A 123 37.79 46.19 -25.14
CA ASN A 123 38.55 46.87 -24.09
C ASN A 123 37.57 47.42 -23.03
N GLY A 124 37.52 46.79 -21.86
CA GLY A 124 36.74 47.25 -20.69
C GLY A 124 37.31 48.56 -20.11
N ASN A 125 38.64 48.61 -20.00
CA ASN A 125 39.46 49.64 -19.37
C ASN A 125 39.40 49.62 -17.85
N GLY A 126 38.27 49.91 -17.22
CA GLY A 126 38.17 49.70 -15.79
C GLY A 126 36.76 49.88 -15.27
N GLY A 127 36.54 49.47 -14.04
CA GLY A 127 35.21 48.94 -13.67
C GLY A 127 35.26 47.42 -13.74
N ASN A 128 34.18 46.77 -13.32
CA ASN A 128 34.03 45.32 -13.41
C ASN A 128 33.29 45.00 -14.71
N ASP A 129 34.02 44.67 -15.76
CA ASP A 129 33.47 44.55 -17.11
C ASP A 129 33.15 43.09 -17.47
N ILE A 130 32.05 42.85 -18.18
CA ILE A 130 31.72 41.54 -18.77
C ILE A 130 32.03 41.58 -20.27
N LEU A 131 32.94 40.71 -20.72
CA LEU A 131 33.42 40.67 -22.10
C LEU A 131 33.05 39.35 -22.78
N ARG A 132 32.13 39.43 -23.75
CA ARG A 132 31.74 38.32 -24.63
C ARG A 132 32.30 38.55 -26.03
N GLY A 133 33.31 37.76 -26.43
CA GLY A 133 33.92 37.86 -27.77
C GLY A 133 32.98 37.39 -28.88
N GLY A 134 32.38 36.22 -28.68
CA GLY A 134 31.54 35.55 -29.66
C GLY A 134 32.37 34.76 -30.69
N ALA A 135 31.85 34.60 -31.91
CA ALA A 135 32.45 33.67 -32.87
C ALA A 135 33.68 34.29 -33.56
N GLY A 136 34.88 33.88 -33.17
CA GLY A 136 36.08 34.47 -33.76
C GLY A 136 37.38 34.06 -33.12
N ALA A 137 38.35 34.98 -33.16
CA ALA A 137 39.63 34.84 -32.49
C ALA A 137 39.95 36.22 -31.96
N ASP A 138 39.48 36.46 -30.76
CA ASP A 138 39.20 37.80 -30.26
C ASP A 138 40.26 38.25 -29.26
N ILE A 139 40.29 39.55 -29.00
CA ILE A 139 41.13 40.14 -27.96
C ILE A 139 40.20 40.67 -26.87
N LEU A 140 40.20 40.00 -25.73
CA LEU A 140 39.42 40.37 -24.55
C LEU A 140 40.38 40.98 -23.53
N ASN A 141 40.23 42.28 -23.30
CA ASN A 141 41.06 43.05 -22.39
C ASN A 141 40.18 43.76 -21.36
N GLY A 142 40.01 43.16 -20.18
CA GLY A 142 39.17 43.71 -19.11
C GLY A 142 39.75 45.03 -18.62
N GLY A 143 40.93 44.98 -18.03
CA GLY A 143 41.71 46.17 -17.72
C GLY A 143 41.95 46.33 -16.22
N ALA A 144 41.18 47.19 -15.56
CA ALA A 144 41.34 47.49 -14.14
C ALA A 144 40.02 47.37 -13.40
N GLY A 145 39.87 46.29 -12.64
CA GLY A 145 38.67 45.96 -11.90
C GLY A 145 38.67 44.46 -11.70
N ILE A 146 37.48 43.87 -11.55
CA ILE A 146 37.25 42.43 -11.60
C ILE A 146 36.49 42.18 -12.89
N ASP A 147 37.18 41.65 -13.89
CA ASP A 147 36.64 41.52 -15.24
C ASP A 147 36.31 40.05 -15.57
N THR A 148 35.17 39.80 -16.22
CA THR A 148 34.66 38.47 -16.57
C THR A 148 34.74 38.23 -18.08
N ALA A 149 35.33 37.11 -18.50
CA ALA A 149 35.17 36.62 -19.87
C ALA A 149 33.98 35.66 -19.95
N ASP A 150 32.99 36.01 -20.76
CA ASP A 150 31.71 35.30 -20.85
C ASP A 150 31.59 34.48 -22.15
N TYR A 151 31.50 33.16 -22.01
CA TYR A 151 31.31 32.19 -23.09
C TYR A 151 29.93 31.52 -23.10
N SER A 152 28.97 32.01 -22.30
CA SER A 152 27.62 31.41 -22.10
C SER A 152 26.82 31.21 -23.39
N THR A 153 27.09 32.01 -24.42
CA THR A 153 26.42 31.89 -25.73
C THR A 153 27.04 30.86 -26.66
N SER A 154 28.16 30.25 -26.26
CA SER A 154 28.86 29.30 -27.10
C SER A 154 28.11 28.00 -27.24
N ALA A 155 28.02 27.51 -28.48
CA ALA A 155 27.31 26.26 -28.78
C ALA A 155 28.17 25.00 -28.54
N ALA A 156 29.41 25.16 -28.10
CA ALA A 156 30.33 24.07 -27.83
C ALA A 156 31.27 24.43 -26.69
N ALA A 157 31.68 23.40 -25.95
CA ALA A 157 32.67 23.48 -24.89
C ALA A 157 33.89 24.34 -25.23
N VAL A 158 34.28 25.16 -24.26
CA VAL A 158 35.45 25.99 -24.17
C VAL A 158 36.45 25.43 -23.16
N THR A 159 37.71 25.76 -23.40
CA THR A 159 38.83 25.43 -22.53
C THR A 159 39.63 26.71 -22.35
N VAL A 160 39.57 27.28 -21.15
CA VAL A 160 40.18 28.56 -20.83
C VAL A 160 40.94 28.43 -19.52
N SER A 161 42.19 28.89 -19.51
CA SER A 161 42.98 28.95 -18.29
C SER A 161 43.59 30.34 -18.17
N LEU A 162 43.30 31.01 -17.06
CA LEU A 162 43.83 32.33 -16.80
C LEU A 162 45.35 32.27 -16.58
N PRO A 163 46.08 33.31 -17.02
CA PRO A 163 47.50 33.32 -16.80
C PRO A 163 47.75 33.56 -15.31
N SER A 164 48.62 32.75 -14.72
CA SER A 164 49.01 32.90 -13.30
C SER A 164 49.60 34.28 -12.90
N ASP A 165 49.83 35.16 -13.89
CA ASP A 165 50.09 36.60 -13.73
C ASP A 165 49.09 37.33 -14.65
N PRO A 166 48.12 38.08 -14.11
CA PRO A 166 46.99 38.68 -14.85
C PRO A 166 47.44 39.74 -15.86
N THR A 167 48.69 40.23 -15.75
CA THR A 167 49.27 41.18 -16.70
C THR A 167 49.77 40.52 -18.00
N ARG A 168 49.73 39.19 -18.06
CA ARG A 168 50.08 38.40 -19.24
C ARG A 168 48.83 38.04 -20.02
N THR A 169 49.04 37.55 -21.24
CA THR A 169 47.96 37.03 -22.07
C THR A 169 47.84 35.53 -21.92
N SER A 170 46.61 35.02 -21.80
CA SER A 170 46.27 33.61 -22.01
C SER A 170 45.61 33.42 -23.39
N ARG A 171 45.36 32.17 -23.75
CA ARG A 171 44.65 31.81 -24.98
C ARG A 171 43.61 30.74 -24.67
N GLY A 172 42.38 30.99 -25.11
CA GLY A 172 41.31 30.00 -25.09
C GLY A 172 41.42 28.99 -26.24
N SER A 173 40.73 27.87 -26.10
CA SER A 173 40.51 26.88 -27.16
C SER A 173 39.14 26.23 -27.01
N GLY A 174 38.56 25.68 -28.09
CA GLY A 174 37.19 25.15 -28.05
C GLY A 174 36.14 26.25 -28.19
N GLY A 175 34.93 25.88 -28.65
CA GLY A 175 33.81 26.81 -28.86
C GLY A 175 34.20 28.16 -29.47
N ASP A 176 33.66 29.21 -28.85
CA ASP A 176 33.96 30.61 -29.15
C ASP A 176 35.28 31.09 -28.54
N ALA A 177 35.82 30.40 -27.54
CA ALA A 177 37.16 30.66 -27.00
C ALA A 177 38.30 30.34 -28.00
N ALA A 178 37.99 29.72 -29.15
CA ALA A 178 38.95 29.15 -30.09
C ALA A 178 39.84 30.19 -30.80
N GLY A 179 40.97 30.53 -30.17
CA GLY A 179 41.97 31.45 -30.72
C GLY A 179 42.02 32.79 -30.03
N ASP A 180 41.12 33.01 -29.08
CA ASP A 180 41.03 34.19 -28.23
C ASP A 180 42.32 34.46 -27.47
N THR A 181 42.50 35.73 -27.10
CA THR A 181 43.59 36.20 -26.28
C THR A 181 43.02 37.07 -25.16
N LEU A 182 43.14 36.59 -23.92
CA LEU A 182 42.59 37.23 -22.73
C LEU A 182 43.71 37.91 -21.93
N SER A 183 43.46 39.09 -21.38
CA SER A 183 44.37 39.78 -20.44
C SER A 183 43.60 40.68 -19.48
N GLY A 184 44.04 40.75 -18.22
CA GLY A 184 43.30 41.47 -17.17
C GLY A 184 41.86 40.97 -17.07
N ILE A 185 41.71 39.64 -16.94
CA ILE A 185 40.46 38.92 -16.72
C ILE A 185 40.70 38.08 -15.48
N GLU A 186 39.78 38.16 -14.53
CA GLU A 186 39.82 37.46 -13.24
C GLU A 186 38.76 36.35 -13.19
N ASN A 187 37.65 36.50 -13.91
CA ASN A 187 36.51 35.58 -13.85
C ASN A 187 36.22 34.94 -15.22
N LEU A 188 35.66 33.74 -15.21
CA LEU A 188 35.29 32.97 -16.41
C LEU A 188 33.87 32.44 -16.28
N THR A 189 33.07 32.61 -17.34
CA THR A 189 31.78 31.92 -17.50
C THR A 189 31.87 30.99 -18.72
N GLY A 190 31.57 29.72 -18.50
CA GLY A 190 31.57 28.63 -19.48
C GLY A 190 30.41 28.71 -20.47
N SER A 191 30.30 27.67 -21.27
CA SER A 191 29.27 27.46 -22.29
C SER A 191 28.18 26.52 -21.76
N ALA A 192 27.30 26.01 -22.64
CA ALA A 192 26.33 24.98 -22.25
C ALA A 192 26.85 23.55 -22.54
N GLY A 193 28.15 23.30 -22.42
CA GLY A 193 28.65 21.94 -22.49
C GLY A 193 30.08 21.79 -22.03
N ASN A 194 30.39 20.64 -21.44
CA ASN A 194 31.64 20.15 -20.86
C ASN A 194 32.89 21.03 -21.02
N ASP A 195 32.94 22.09 -20.23
CA ASP A 195 33.94 23.12 -20.19
C ASP A 195 35.15 22.76 -19.32
N PHE A 196 36.30 23.35 -19.62
CA PHE A 196 37.48 23.30 -18.75
C PHE A 196 37.91 24.72 -18.43
N LEU A 197 37.64 25.16 -17.20
CA LEU A 197 37.92 26.51 -16.73
C LEU A 197 38.95 26.44 -15.61
N SER A 198 39.95 27.31 -15.68
CA SER A 198 40.97 27.39 -14.63
C SER A 198 41.32 28.84 -14.32
N GLY A 199 41.26 29.16 -13.03
CA GLY A 199 41.66 30.41 -12.42
C GLY A 199 43.17 30.60 -12.38
N ASN A 200 43.63 31.42 -11.43
CA ASN A 200 45.00 31.88 -11.32
C ASN A 200 45.52 31.93 -9.88
N ARG A 201 45.86 33.09 -9.33
CA ARG A 201 46.40 33.26 -7.96
C ARG A 201 45.61 34.27 -7.14
N LEU A 202 44.55 34.74 -7.74
CA LEU A 202 43.69 35.81 -7.27
C LEU A 202 42.35 35.14 -7.06
N ASP A 203 41.56 35.69 -6.16
CA ASP A 203 40.15 35.37 -6.00
C ASP A 203 39.45 35.41 -7.37
N ASN A 204 39.00 34.26 -7.86
CA ASN A 204 38.36 34.06 -9.16
C ASN A 204 36.96 33.52 -8.98
N GLN A 205 36.07 33.94 -9.87
CA GLN A 205 34.76 33.35 -10.03
C GLN A 205 34.71 32.56 -11.33
N LEU A 206 34.43 31.26 -11.22
CA LEU A 206 34.33 30.33 -12.32
C LEU A 206 32.93 29.71 -12.35
N VAL A 207 32.30 29.71 -13.51
CA VAL A 207 30.92 29.26 -13.71
C VAL A 207 30.91 28.31 -14.89
N GLY A 208 30.50 27.06 -14.71
CA GLY A 208 30.40 26.11 -15.81
C GLY A 208 29.17 26.37 -16.67
N ASN A 209 28.01 26.53 -16.03
CA ASN A 209 26.66 26.39 -16.61
C ASN A 209 26.36 24.92 -16.91
N ALA A 210 25.45 24.64 -17.84
CA ALA A 210 25.08 23.25 -18.12
C ALA A 210 26.24 22.48 -18.78
N GLY A 211 26.45 21.22 -18.39
CA GLY A 211 27.45 20.34 -18.98
C GLY A 211 28.31 19.70 -17.90
N GLU A 212 29.02 18.61 -18.22
CA GLU A 212 29.97 18.02 -17.26
C GLU A 212 31.29 18.80 -17.30
N ASP A 213 31.43 19.76 -16.39
CA ASP A 213 32.45 20.78 -16.41
C ASP A 213 33.61 20.46 -15.45
N THR A 214 34.76 21.06 -15.71
CA THR A 214 35.92 20.98 -14.82
C THR A 214 36.42 22.37 -14.49
N LEU A 215 36.29 22.76 -13.23
CA LEU A 215 36.60 24.08 -12.71
C LEU A 215 37.76 23.98 -11.71
N ARG A 216 38.74 24.89 -11.82
CA ARG A 216 39.89 24.91 -10.90
C ARG A 216 40.26 26.31 -10.45
N GLY A 217 40.10 26.64 -9.17
CA GLY A 217 40.42 27.94 -8.58
C GLY A 217 41.92 28.25 -8.59
N MET A 218 42.70 27.32 -8.03
CA MET A 218 44.17 27.30 -7.87
C MET A 218 44.68 27.94 -6.57
N ASP A 219 45.13 29.21 -6.57
CA ASP A 219 45.40 29.94 -5.31
C ASP A 219 44.44 31.14 -5.28
N GLY A 220 43.99 31.55 -4.09
CA GLY A 220 43.03 32.66 -3.94
C GLY A 220 41.78 32.17 -3.23
N ASN A 221 40.92 33.08 -2.77
CA ASN A 221 39.62 32.68 -2.23
C ASN A 221 38.63 32.67 -3.40
N ASP A 222 38.44 31.50 -3.98
CA ASP A 222 37.73 31.31 -5.25
C ASP A 222 36.25 30.96 -5.03
N LEU A 223 35.42 31.27 -6.02
CA LEU A 223 34.02 30.86 -6.12
C LEU A 223 33.84 30.03 -7.39
N LEU A 224 33.54 28.74 -7.21
CA LEU A 224 33.32 27.80 -8.30
C LEU A 224 31.86 27.35 -8.27
N VAL A 225 31.18 27.46 -9.39
CA VAL A 225 29.82 26.95 -9.59
C VAL A 225 29.83 26.05 -10.82
N GLY A 226 29.53 24.77 -10.63
CA GLY A 226 29.45 23.78 -11.71
C GLY A 226 28.36 24.18 -12.69
N ASP A 227 27.14 24.24 -12.18
CA ASP A 227 25.97 24.53 -12.99
C ASP A 227 25.69 26.03 -13.26
N GLY A 228 24.51 26.31 -13.80
CA GLY A 228 24.06 27.66 -14.12
C GLY A 228 23.96 28.57 -12.90
N MET A 229 24.23 29.86 -13.11
CA MET A 229 24.02 30.90 -12.11
C MET A 229 23.02 31.96 -12.60
N VAL A 230 22.29 32.56 -11.67
CA VAL A 230 21.50 33.76 -11.92
C VAL A 230 22.27 34.99 -11.44
N ASP A 231 22.67 35.85 -12.38
CA ASP A 231 23.14 37.22 -12.12
C ASP A 231 22.09 38.18 -12.72
N ALA A 232 21.07 38.52 -11.92
CA ALA A 232 19.89 39.25 -12.40
C ALA A 232 20.18 40.73 -12.66
N ASP A 233 21.17 41.32 -12.00
CA ASP A 233 21.55 42.73 -12.17
C ASP A 233 22.74 42.96 -13.12
N MET A 234 23.36 41.89 -13.60
CA MET A 234 24.50 41.86 -14.54
C MET A 234 25.72 42.61 -14.00
N ASN A 235 25.94 42.56 -12.68
CA ASN A 235 27.08 43.22 -12.04
C ASN A 235 28.34 42.32 -11.99
N GLY A 236 28.22 41.07 -12.45
CA GLY A 236 29.33 40.11 -12.50
C GLY A 236 29.59 39.36 -11.19
N VAL A 237 28.73 39.53 -10.18
CA VAL A 237 28.73 38.81 -8.89
C VAL A 237 27.42 38.04 -8.78
N PRO A 238 27.41 36.78 -8.30
CA PRO A 238 26.18 36.03 -8.13
C PRO A 238 25.30 36.70 -7.07
N ASP A 239 23.99 36.76 -7.31
CA ASP A 239 23.05 37.33 -6.36
C ASP A 239 23.01 36.43 -5.12
N ASP A 240 23.09 37.00 -3.91
CA ASP A 240 22.85 36.31 -2.63
C ASP A 240 21.96 37.28 -1.82
N ASP A 241 20.68 37.36 -2.21
CA ASP A 241 19.72 38.33 -1.69
C ASP A 241 19.35 38.02 -0.24
N ASN A 242 19.45 36.76 0.17
CA ASN A 242 19.10 36.32 1.52
C ASN A 242 20.30 36.38 2.49
N MET A 243 21.53 36.57 1.98
CA MET A 243 22.81 36.61 2.70
C MET A 243 23.09 35.34 3.51
N ASP A 244 22.60 34.19 3.04
CA ASP A 244 22.89 32.89 3.64
C ASP A 244 24.25 32.34 3.18
N GLY A 245 24.85 32.95 2.17
CA GLY A 245 26.14 32.58 1.63
C GLY A 245 26.05 31.64 0.43
N VAL A 246 24.86 31.24 -0.02
CA VAL A 246 24.58 30.52 -1.26
C VAL A 246 24.12 31.51 -2.33
N PRO A 247 24.68 31.46 -3.54
CA PRO A 247 24.14 32.25 -4.65
C PRO A 247 22.68 31.89 -4.99
N ASP A 248 21.77 32.87 -4.95
CA ASP A 248 20.41 32.74 -5.46
C ASP A 248 20.41 32.25 -6.91
N GLY A 249 19.73 31.12 -7.14
CA GLY A 249 19.53 30.59 -8.50
C GLY A 249 20.66 29.72 -9.03
N VAL A 250 21.51 29.15 -8.16
CA VAL A 250 21.95 27.77 -8.41
C VAL A 250 20.69 26.88 -8.43
N ASP A 251 20.49 26.12 -9.51
CA ASP A 251 19.28 25.28 -9.69
C ASP A 251 19.39 24.05 -8.79
N GLU A 252 19.37 24.24 -7.47
CA GLU A 252 19.23 23.20 -6.44
C GLU A 252 17.82 22.59 -6.50
N ASP A 253 17.26 22.31 -7.68
CA ASP A 253 15.90 21.75 -7.80
C ASP A 253 15.78 20.80 -9.01
N GLN A 254 16.87 20.54 -9.76
CA GLN A 254 16.86 19.69 -10.95
C GLN A 254 18.15 18.90 -11.17
N ALA A 255 18.01 17.69 -11.74
CA ALA A 255 19.12 16.88 -12.22
C ALA A 255 19.94 17.64 -13.29
N GLY A 256 21.13 18.09 -12.90
CA GLY A 256 22.15 18.71 -13.74
C GLY A 256 23.14 17.67 -14.29
N ALA A 257 24.39 18.06 -14.48
CA ALA A 257 25.44 17.22 -15.06
C ALA A 257 26.62 17.10 -14.10
N ASP A 258 27.24 15.91 -14.07
CA ASP A 258 28.35 15.61 -13.16
C ASP A 258 29.58 16.51 -13.36
N ASP A 259 29.87 17.35 -12.37
CA ASP A 259 30.92 18.36 -12.39
C ASP A 259 32.13 18.00 -11.52
N LEU A 260 33.29 18.58 -11.85
CA LEU A 260 34.52 18.48 -11.05
C LEU A 260 35.04 19.86 -10.69
N LEU A 261 34.93 20.22 -9.40
CA LEU A 261 35.38 21.48 -8.83
C LEU A 261 36.58 21.26 -7.90
N ASP A 262 37.62 22.08 -8.06
CA ASP A 262 38.87 22.02 -7.27
C ASP A 262 39.26 23.45 -6.86
N GLY A 263 39.03 23.82 -5.60
CA GLY A 263 39.32 25.16 -5.04
C GLY A 263 40.82 25.43 -5.01
N GLY A 264 41.56 24.60 -4.27
CA GLY A 264 43.00 24.60 -4.23
C GLY A 264 43.55 25.18 -2.93
N PHE A 265 44.09 26.39 -2.95
CA PHE A 265 44.60 27.09 -1.76
C PHE A 265 43.82 28.38 -1.53
N GLY A 266 43.15 28.50 -0.40
CA GLY A 266 42.37 29.68 -0.04
C GLY A 266 41.16 29.28 0.78
N ASP A 267 40.34 30.25 1.16
CA ASP A 267 39.03 29.96 1.74
C ASP A 267 38.01 29.98 0.58
N ASP A 268 37.75 28.82 -0.01
CA ASP A 268 37.03 28.65 -1.26
C ASP A 268 35.53 28.37 -1.03
N ARG A 269 34.71 28.67 -2.05
CA ARG A 269 33.28 28.30 -2.09
C ARG A 269 32.99 27.52 -3.36
N LEU A 270 32.51 26.30 -3.20
CA LEU A 270 32.21 25.38 -4.30
C LEU A 270 30.74 24.96 -4.26
N TYR A 271 30.05 25.05 -5.40
CA TYR A 271 28.66 24.62 -5.58
C TYR A 271 28.61 23.67 -6.79
N GLY A 272 28.20 22.43 -6.57
CA GLY A 272 27.99 21.45 -7.64
C GLY A 272 26.77 21.83 -8.48
N GLY A 273 25.60 21.80 -7.84
CA GLY A 273 24.33 22.12 -8.48
C GLY A 273 23.49 20.86 -8.58
N GLY A 274 23.18 20.42 -9.79
CA GLY A 274 22.59 19.10 -9.97
C GLY A 274 23.54 18.17 -10.71
N GLY A 275 23.40 16.86 -10.50
CA GLY A 275 24.32 15.86 -11.04
C GLY A 275 25.08 15.17 -9.92
N ASN A 276 25.89 14.17 -10.26
CA ASN A 276 26.74 13.51 -9.28
C ASN A 276 28.13 14.17 -9.30
N ASP A 277 28.32 15.16 -8.44
CA ASP A 277 29.43 16.09 -8.50
C ASP A 277 30.62 15.64 -7.65
N THR A 278 31.79 16.19 -7.96
CA THR A 278 33.01 16.02 -7.16
C THR A 278 33.58 17.37 -6.80
N LEU A 279 33.54 17.71 -5.52
CA LEU A 279 34.02 18.98 -4.98
C LEU A 279 35.24 18.74 -4.10
N ILE A 280 36.31 19.49 -4.36
CA ILE A 280 37.57 19.42 -3.61
C ILE A 280 37.93 20.82 -3.13
N GLY A 281 37.88 21.07 -1.81
CA GLY A 281 38.24 22.36 -1.21
C GLY A 281 39.73 22.62 -1.29
N GLY A 282 40.53 21.83 -0.59
CA GLY A 282 41.98 21.86 -0.59
C GLY A 282 42.57 22.33 0.74
N PHE A 283 43.18 23.52 0.76
CA PHE A 283 43.78 24.10 1.96
C PHE A 283 43.14 25.45 2.26
N GLY A 284 42.67 25.63 3.48
CA GLY A 284 41.98 26.83 3.95
C GLY A 284 40.60 26.46 4.46
N ASN A 285 39.81 27.43 4.88
CA ASN A 285 38.49 27.15 5.44
C ASN A 285 37.45 27.22 4.33
N ASP A 286 37.08 26.07 3.80
CA ASP A 286 36.29 25.93 2.59
C ASP A 286 34.80 25.71 2.89
N VAL A 287 33.95 26.09 1.93
CA VAL A 287 32.50 25.81 1.94
C VAL A 287 32.14 25.05 0.67
N LEU A 288 31.67 23.82 0.82
CA LEU A 288 31.31 22.93 -0.27
C LEU A 288 29.83 22.56 -0.18
N HIS A 289 29.10 22.72 -1.28
CA HIS A 289 27.69 22.34 -1.43
C HIS A 289 27.53 21.43 -2.65
N GLY A 290 27.11 20.18 -2.45
CA GLY A 290 26.85 19.21 -3.53
C GLY A 290 25.62 19.60 -4.34
N GLY A 291 24.45 19.53 -3.71
CA GLY A 291 23.17 19.91 -4.28
C GLY A 291 22.29 18.68 -4.53
N TYR A 292 21.94 18.39 -5.78
CA TYR A 292 21.11 17.22 -6.13
C TYR A 292 21.92 16.16 -6.84
N GLY A 293 21.95 14.95 -6.30
CA GLY A 293 22.63 13.80 -6.89
C GLY A 293 23.50 13.12 -5.85
N ASP A 294 24.15 12.01 -6.22
CA ASP A 294 25.06 11.34 -5.30
C ASP A 294 26.45 12.00 -5.42
N ASP A 295 26.78 12.90 -4.51
CA ASP A 295 27.94 13.79 -4.56
C ASP A 295 29.14 13.29 -3.75
N MET A 296 30.33 13.75 -4.12
CA MET A 296 31.56 13.48 -3.38
C MET A 296 32.26 14.79 -2.99
N LEU A 297 32.24 15.11 -1.70
CA LEU A 297 32.82 16.34 -1.14
C LEU A 297 34.07 16.02 -0.30
N SER A 298 35.19 16.67 -0.62
CA SER A 298 36.46 16.53 0.09
C SER A 298 37.02 17.91 0.45
N ALA A 299 36.94 18.31 1.72
CA ALA A 299 37.33 19.67 2.11
C ALA A 299 38.84 19.83 2.34
N GLY A 300 39.50 19.00 3.16
CA GLY A 300 40.96 18.97 3.27
C GLY A 300 41.51 19.54 4.58
N ASP A 301 42.43 20.49 4.50
CA ASP A 301 43.05 21.09 5.70
C ASP A 301 42.36 22.45 5.98
N GLY A 302 41.60 22.57 7.07
CA GLY A 302 40.77 23.76 7.30
C GLY A 302 39.72 23.54 8.38
N ASP A 303 39.13 24.60 8.93
CA ASP A 303 37.82 24.45 9.58
C ASP A 303 36.74 24.63 8.50
N ASP A 304 36.19 23.53 8.00
CA ASP A 304 35.42 23.46 6.76
C ASP A 304 33.91 23.27 6.99
N VAL A 305 33.10 23.63 5.98
CA VAL A 305 31.66 23.38 5.94
C VAL A 305 31.31 22.59 4.69
N LEU A 306 30.72 21.41 4.86
CA LEU A 306 30.27 20.53 3.78
C LEU A 306 28.76 20.30 3.92
N ASP A 307 28.04 20.38 2.81
CA ASP A 307 26.61 20.11 2.69
C ASP A 307 26.40 19.23 1.46
N GLY A 308 25.96 17.98 1.65
CA GLY A 308 25.71 17.03 0.56
C GLY A 308 24.51 17.45 -0.27
N GLY A 309 23.34 17.54 0.38
CA GLY A 309 22.10 17.99 -0.23
C GLY A 309 21.11 16.83 -0.35
N GLU A 310 20.60 16.58 -1.55
CA GLU A 310 19.68 15.47 -1.82
C GLU A 310 20.40 14.40 -2.66
N GLY A 311 20.42 13.16 -2.21
CA GLY A 311 21.13 12.05 -2.83
C GLY A 311 21.95 11.31 -1.79
N ASN A 312 22.65 10.25 -2.19
CA ASN A 312 23.50 9.50 -1.28
C ASN A 312 24.93 10.02 -1.38
N ASP A 313 25.36 10.83 -0.41
CA ASP A 313 26.57 11.64 -0.50
C ASP A 313 27.76 11.10 0.30
N ASP A 314 28.98 11.30 -0.23
CA ASP A 314 30.25 10.98 0.43
C ASP A 314 30.94 12.29 0.89
N LEU A 315 30.90 12.61 2.19
CA LEU A 315 31.50 13.81 2.77
C LEU A 315 32.76 13.49 3.59
N ILE A 316 33.89 14.10 3.23
CA ILE A 316 35.19 13.90 3.90
C ILE A 316 35.85 15.24 4.25
N ALA A 317 35.94 15.57 5.53
CA ALA A 317 36.48 16.86 5.96
C ALA A 317 38.01 16.85 6.19
N SER A 318 38.53 15.88 6.96
CA SER A 318 39.96 15.61 7.21
C SER A 318 40.60 16.30 8.43
N LEU A 319 41.14 17.52 8.31
CA LEU A 319 41.90 18.17 9.40
C LEU A 319 41.30 19.53 9.75
N GLY A 320 40.69 19.67 10.92
CA GLY A 320 40.25 20.94 11.50
C GLY A 320 39.00 20.74 12.33
N ASN A 321 38.23 21.78 12.61
CA ASN A 321 36.93 21.60 13.29
C ASN A 321 35.84 21.84 12.26
N ASP A 322 35.26 20.75 11.78
CA ASP A 322 34.48 20.73 10.57
C ASP A 322 32.98 20.62 10.86
N THR A 323 32.16 21.09 9.93
CA THR A 323 30.71 20.92 9.95
C THR A 323 30.25 20.20 8.70
N LEU A 324 29.69 19.00 8.85
CA LEU A 324 29.21 18.16 7.76
C LEU A 324 27.70 17.98 7.89
N ARG A 325 26.96 18.12 6.79
CA ARG A 325 25.54 17.78 6.67
C ARG A 325 25.35 16.86 5.48
N GLY A 326 24.77 15.68 5.68
CA GLY A 326 24.42 14.77 4.59
C GLY A 326 23.26 15.34 3.80
N GLY A 327 22.10 15.43 4.44
CA GLY A 327 20.91 16.06 3.87
C GLY A 327 19.79 15.03 3.73
N GLY A 328 19.46 14.60 2.52
CA GLY A 328 18.46 13.57 2.30
C GLY A 328 18.99 12.47 1.41
N GLY A 329 18.96 11.22 1.86
CA GLY A 329 19.57 10.06 1.19
C GLY A 329 20.35 9.24 2.22
N ASP A 330 20.88 8.08 1.82
CA ASP A 330 21.75 7.31 2.72
C ASP A 330 23.20 7.83 2.57
N ASP A 331 23.67 8.62 3.53
CA ASP A 331 24.91 9.40 3.45
C ASP A 331 26.09 8.78 4.23
N PHE A 332 27.31 9.10 3.79
CA PHE A 332 28.55 8.74 4.48
C PHE A 332 29.34 10.00 4.88
N LEU A 333 29.43 10.26 6.19
CA LEU A 333 30.12 11.44 6.74
C LEU A 333 31.37 11.01 7.51
N ASN A 334 32.53 11.56 7.14
CA ASN A 334 33.80 11.29 7.83
C ASN A 334 34.57 12.59 8.11
N ALA A 335 34.55 13.05 9.36
CA ALA A 335 35.22 14.29 9.77
C ALA A 335 36.71 14.11 10.10
N SER A 336 37.11 12.91 10.53
CA SER A 336 38.49 12.49 10.80
C SER A 336 39.17 13.08 12.04
N ILE A 337 39.78 14.27 12.00
CA ILE A 337 40.52 14.83 13.16
C ILE A 337 40.06 16.24 13.40
N GLY A 338 39.53 16.48 14.60
CA GLY A 338 38.83 17.72 14.86
C GLY A 338 37.88 17.62 16.02
N ASN A 339 37.33 18.76 16.43
CA ASN A 339 36.10 18.76 17.22
C ASN A 339 34.97 19.09 16.26
N ASP A 340 34.32 18.05 15.74
CA ASP A 340 33.52 18.12 14.53
C ASP A 340 32.02 18.08 14.85
N SER A 341 31.21 18.57 13.90
CA SER A 341 29.75 18.53 13.95
C SER A 341 29.22 17.83 12.71
N LEU A 342 28.62 16.65 12.89
CA LEU A 342 28.04 15.84 11.84
C LEU A 342 26.51 15.77 12.02
N ASP A 343 25.78 15.92 10.93
CA ASP A 343 24.32 15.79 10.84
C ASP A 343 24.02 14.92 9.61
N GLY A 344 23.47 13.71 9.80
CA GLY A 344 23.15 12.78 8.72
C GLY A 344 21.99 13.34 7.89
N GLY A 345 20.82 13.45 8.50
CA GLY A 345 19.64 14.05 7.90
C GLY A 345 18.52 13.03 7.75
N ASP A 346 17.89 12.98 6.57
CA ASP A 346 16.87 11.96 6.27
C ASP A 346 17.55 10.79 5.52
N GLY A 347 17.45 9.55 6.00
CA GLY A 347 18.05 8.37 5.38
C GLY A 347 18.81 7.51 6.39
N ASN A 348 19.43 6.41 5.97
CA ASN A 348 20.24 5.59 6.88
C ASN A 348 21.71 5.97 6.72
N ASP A 349 22.24 6.71 7.68
CA ASP A 349 23.51 7.41 7.54
C ASP A 349 24.65 6.74 8.31
N ASP A 350 25.86 6.77 7.74
CA ASP A 350 27.10 6.31 8.37
C ASP A 350 27.94 7.52 8.81
N LEU A 351 27.92 7.86 10.11
CA LEU A 351 28.64 9.00 10.68
C LEU A 351 29.90 8.55 11.44
N LEU A 352 31.07 9.01 10.97
CA LEU A 352 32.38 8.77 11.58
C LEU A 352 33.06 10.09 11.94
N ALA A 353 32.99 10.49 13.20
CA ALA A 353 33.59 11.75 13.62
C ALA A 353 35.11 11.66 13.74
N GLY A 354 35.62 10.63 14.42
CA GLY A 354 37.04 10.29 14.37
C GLY A 354 37.77 10.66 15.65
N ALA A 355 38.51 11.77 15.68
CA ALA A 355 39.32 12.14 16.83
C ALA A 355 39.14 13.59 17.26
N GLY A 356 38.46 13.76 18.39
CA GLY A 356 38.35 14.97 19.19
C GLY A 356 37.10 14.87 20.06
N ASP A 357 36.53 16.02 20.43
CA ASP A 357 35.24 16.05 21.15
C ASP A 357 34.14 16.39 20.14
N ASP A 358 33.39 15.38 19.69
CA ASP A 358 32.55 15.48 18.50
C ASP A 358 31.03 15.53 18.82
N ILE A 359 30.24 16.05 17.88
CA ILE A 359 28.77 16.05 17.93
C ILE A 359 28.24 15.36 16.68
N LEU A 360 27.49 14.28 16.85
CA LEU A 360 26.85 13.50 15.78
C LEU A 360 25.34 13.49 16.00
N ASN A 361 24.57 13.83 14.98
CA ASN A 361 23.13 13.57 14.90
C ASN A 361 22.87 12.70 13.68
N GLY A 362 22.24 11.54 13.86
CA GLY A 362 21.84 10.67 12.75
C GLY A 362 20.72 11.33 11.96
N GLY A 363 19.58 11.53 12.61
CA GLY A 363 18.45 12.23 12.01
C GLY A 363 17.23 11.32 11.91
N ALA A 364 16.78 11.00 10.71
CA ALA A 364 15.65 10.13 10.46
C ALA A 364 16.03 8.95 9.59
N GLY A 365 16.03 7.74 10.15
CA GLY A 365 16.42 6.50 9.50
C GLY A 365 17.23 5.65 10.46
N ASP A 366 17.68 4.47 10.04
CA ASP A 366 18.43 3.56 10.89
C ASP A 366 19.93 3.89 10.79
N ASP A 367 20.42 4.79 11.64
CA ASP A 367 21.73 5.40 11.51
C ASP A 367 22.85 4.66 12.25
N THR A 368 24.09 4.78 11.77
CA THR A 368 25.29 4.28 12.44
C THR A 368 26.20 5.43 12.85
N LEU A 369 26.30 5.67 14.16
CA LEU A 369 27.10 6.77 14.72
C LEU A 369 28.34 6.23 15.43
N ASN A 370 29.51 6.73 15.04
CA ASN A 370 30.79 6.40 15.66
C ASN A 370 31.56 7.67 16.02
N GLY A 371 31.55 8.03 17.32
CA GLY A 371 32.34 9.14 17.85
C GLY A 371 33.85 8.95 17.70
N GLY A 372 34.31 7.69 17.66
CA GLY A 372 35.71 7.37 17.50
C GLY A 372 36.48 7.45 18.81
N GLY A 373 37.55 8.25 18.87
CA GLY A 373 38.35 8.37 20.09
C GLY A 373 38.90 9.76 20.29
N GLY A 374 38.59 10.37 21.42
CA GLY A 374 38.91 11.78 21.67
C GLY A 374 40.37 12.14 21.94
N ASP A 375 40.55 13.39 22.40
CA ASP A 375 41.84 14.09 22.47
C ASP A 375 42.77 13.58 23.60
N GLY A 376 42.29 12.64 24.41
CA GLY A 376 42.98 12.06 25.54
C GLY A 376 42.94 12.90 26.83
N ASP A 377 42.07 13.91 26.92
CA ASP A 377 41.75 14.68 28.14
C ASP A 377 40.50 14.13 28.86
N PRO A 378 40.65 13.28 29.89
CA PRO A 378 39.53 12.69 30.62
C PRO A 378 38.74 13.68 31.52
N LEU A 379 38.88 15.00 31.31
CA LEU A 379 38.25 16.07 32.09
C LEU A 379 37.48 17.10 31.26
N ASN A 380 37.59 17.09 29.93
CA ASN A 380 36.69 17.76 28.99
C ASN A 380 35.86 16.68 28.27
N GLY A 381 34.63 16.99 27.88
CA GLY A 381 33.61 15.98 27.58
C GLY A 381 33.88 15.26 26.27
N GLY A 382 33.70 13.93 26.26
CA GLY A 382 33.74 13.14 25.03
C GLY A 382 32.52 13.37 24.16
N ASP A 383 32.27 12.42 23.26
CA ASP A 383 31.39 12.64 22.12
C ASP A 383 29.92 12.74 22.51
N ILE A 384 29.14 13.46 21.71
CA ILE A 384 27.68 13.51 21.80
C ILE A 384 27.14 12.79 20.57
N LEU A 385 26.52 11.63 20.78
CA LEU A 385 25.87 10.84 19.73
C LEU A 385 24.37 10.87 19.99
N ASN A 386 23.61 11.35 19.02
CA ASN A 386 22.15 11.38 19.03
C ASN A 386 21.65 10.63 17.79
N GLY A 387 21.04 9.47 17.96
CA GLY A 387 20.52 8.66 16.85
C GLY A 387 19.43 9.41 16.10
N GLY A 388 18.27 9.59 16.72
CA GLY A 388 17.19 10.39 16.16
C GLY A 388 15.88 9.61 16.09
N ASP A 389 15.22 9.60 14.94
CA ASP A 389 14.08 8.73 14.66
C ASP A 389 14.58 7.52 13.86
N GLY A 390 14.34 6.29 14.30
CA GLY A 390 14.83 5.08 13.61
C GLY A 390 15.45 4.08 14.59
N ASP A 391 15.85 2.90 14.12
CA ASP A 391 16.52 1.89 14.95
C ASP A 391 18.06 2.07 14.83
N ASP A 392 18.64 2.91 15.70
CA ASP A 392 20.00 3.41 15.52
C ASP A 392 21.09 2.52 16.16
N MET A 393 22.31 2.57 15.62
CA MET A 393 23.50 1.92 16.16
C MET A 393 24.55 2.95 16.61
N LEU A 394 24.74 3.08 17.92
CA LEU A 394 25.70 3.98 18.54
C LEU A 394 26.94 3.20 18.99
N LEU A 395 28.08 3.45 18.34
CA LEU A 395 29.37 2.82 18.65
C LEU A 395 30.09 3.63 19.71
N ALA A 396 30.27 3.03 20.89
CA ALA A 396 30.94 3.68 22.00
C ALA A 396 32.46 3.77 21.75
N GLY A 397 33.00 4.95 22.05
CA GLY A 397 34.42 5.24 21.98
C GLY A 397 35.21 4.74 23.19
N SER A 398 36.39 5.31 23.40
CA SER A 398 37.22 5.02 24.59
C SER A 398 37.12 6.08 25.70
N GLU A 399 36.35 7.14 25.45
CA GLU A 399 36.19 8.31 26.31
C GLU A 399 34.78 8.38 26.91
N PRO A 400 34.52 9.25 27.90
CA PRO A 400 33.18 9.41 28.46
C PRO A 400 32.20 10.09 27.49
N ASP A 401 31.30 9.29 26.91
CA ASP A 401 30.40 9.73 25.84
C ASP A 401 28.97 10.01 26.35
N GLN A 402 28.22 10.86 25.63
CA GLN A 402 26.78 11.05 25.79
C GLN A 402 26.07 10.42 24.60
N MET A 403 25.35 9.33 24.82
CA MET A 403 24.65 8.59 23.80
C MET A 403 23.14 8.61 24.08
N ASP A 404 22.38 9.17 23.15
CA ASP A 404 20.91 9.19 23.14
C ASP A 404 20.46 8.47 21.86
N GLY A 405 19.78 7.32 21.97
CA GLY A 405 19.28 6.61 20.79
C GLY A 405 18.17 7.39 20.12
N GLY A 406 17.19 7.83 20.90
CA GLY A 406 16.10 8.67 20.42
C GLY A 406 14.79 7.90 20.37
N ALA A 407 14.20 7.80 19.19
CA ALA A 407 12.92 7.17 18.95
C ALA A 407 13.07 5.96 18.01
N GLY A 408 13.17 4.78 18.60
CA GLY A 408 13.13 3.51 17.90
C GLY A 408 13.56 2.41 18.86
N ASN A 409 14.20 1.36 18.35
CA ASN A 409 14.87 0.34 19.16
C ASN A 409 16.38 0.46 19.01
N ASP A 410 16.98 1.31 19.84
CA ASP A 410 18.34 1.76 19.62
C ASP A 410 19.36 0.83 20.29
N THR A 411 20.52 0.68 19.64
CA THR A 411 21.58 -0.24 20.05
C THR A 411 22.86 0.50 20.39
N VAL A 412 23.36 0.32 21.61
CA VAL A 412 24.73 0.74 21.96
C VAL A 412 25.71 -0.44 21.84
N SER A 413 26.86 -0.21 21.19
CA SER A 413 27.87 -1.23 20.96
C SER A 413 29.20 -0.94 21.65
N TYR A 414 29.65 -1.90 22.47
CA TYR A 414 30.95 -1.95 23.14
C TYR A 414 31.81 -3.14 22.67
N ALA A 415 31.48 -3.73 21.51
CA ALA A 415 32.10 -4.96 21.00
C ALA A 415 33.65 -4.89 20.91
N ALA A 416 34.21 -3.71 20.61
CA ALA A 416 35.64 -3.48 20.50
C ALA A 416 36.34 -3.11 21.84
N GLY A 417 35.58 -2.98 22.93
CA GLY A 417 36.00 -2.37 24.18
C GLY A 417 36.54 -3.31 25.27
N GLY A 418 36.63 -2.77 26.47
CA GLY A 418 36.89 -3.49 27.73
C GLY A 418 35.60 -4.08 28.32
N ALA A 419 35.73 -4.85 29.41
CA ALA A 419 34.56 -5.36 30.11
C ALA A 419 33.64 -4.21 30.58
N VAL A 420 32.33 -4.34 30.41
CA VAL A 420 31.31 -3.33 30.74
C VAL A 420 30.40 -3.80 31.86
N GLY A 421 29.88 -2.84 32.61
CA GLY A 421 28.75 -3.07 33.50
C GLY A 421 27.71 -1.99 33.29
N ILE A 422 26.60 -2.32 32.64
CA ILE A 422 25.55 -1.39 32.21
C ILE A 422 24.22 -1.77 32.87
N ASN A 423 23.48 -0.76 33.34
CA ASN A 423 22.13 -0.90 33.85
C ASN A 423 21.24 0.18 33.26
N LEU A 424 20.43 -0.18 32.26
CA LEU A 424 19.56 0.74 31.53
C LEU A 424 18.50 1.35 32.46
N GLY A 425 17.90 0.55 33.35
CA GLY A 425 16.86 1.04 34.26
C GLY A 425 17.32 2.08 35.30
N THR A 426 18.63 2.20 35.55
CA THR A 426 19.19 3.23 36.46
C THR A 426 20.16 4.20 35.79
N GLY A 427 20.52 3.96 34.53
CA GLY A 427 21.60 4.66 33.83
C GLY A 427 22.98 4.44 34.45
N ALA A 428 23.17 3.37 35.25
CA ALA A 428 24.44 3.13 35.92
C ALA A 428 25.39 2.36 35.01
N VAL A 429 26.57 2.93 34.76
CA VAL A 429 27.61 2.36 33.91
C VAL A 429 28.93 2.15 34.65
N SER A 430 29.77 1.23 34.17
CA SER A 430 31.07 0.88 34.75
C SER A 430 31.94 0.10 33.76
N GLY A 431 33.22 -0.10 34.09
CA GLY A 431 34.13 -0.83 33.23
C GLY A 431 34.65 0.04 32.09
N ALA A 432 34.56 -0.44 30.85
CA ALA A 432 34.83 0.38 29.66
C ALA A 432 33.80 1.51 29.49
N ALA A 433 32.54 1.27 29.86
CA ALA A 433 31.48 2.27 29.81
C ALA A 433 31.57 3.35 30.93
N ALA A 434 32.71 3.45 31.63
CA ALA A 434 32.80 4.23 32.85
C ALA A 434 32.92 5.74 32.57
N GLY A 435 31.80 6.43 32.63
CA GLY A 435 31.73 7.87 32.35
C GLY A 435 30.57 8.20 31.43
N ASP A 436 30.12 7.21 30.68
CA ASP A 436 29.12 7.36 29.64
C ASP A 436 27.75 7.63 30.21
N THR A 437 26.93 8.33 29.43
CA THR A 437 25.51 8.54 29.70
C THR A 437 24.72 7.90 28.58
N LEU A 438 23.87 6.93 28.91
CA LEU A 438 23.00 6.23 27.97
C LEU A 438 21.56 6.67 28.22
N VAL A 439 20.88 7.12 27.17
CA VAL A 439 19.48 7.59 27.18
C VAL A 439 18.77 6.96 25.99
N ASN A 440 17.52 6.50 26.17
CA ASN A 440 16.71 5.87 25.11
C ASN A 440 17.52 4.80 24.34
N ILE A 441 18.02 3.81 25.09
CA ILE A 441 18.76 2.67 24.52
C ILE A 441 18.05 1.42 24.98
N GLU A 442 17.60 0.60 24.04
CA GLU A 442 16.87 -0.64 24.29
C GLU A 442 17.78 -1.87 24.18
N ASN A 443 18.81 -1.79 23.33
CA ASN A 443 19.66 -2.92 22.97
C ASN A 443 21.14 -2.68 23.31
N ILE A 444 21.84 -3.74 23.70
CA ILE A 444 23.27 -3.67 24.03
C ILE A 444 24.04 -4.78 23.31
N VAL A 445 25.09 -4.41 22.60
CA VAL A 445 26.16 -5.32 22.16
C VAL A 445 27.37 -5.11 23.06
N ALA A 446 27.70 -6.09 23.88
CA ALA A 446 28.78 -6.02 24.84
C ALA A 446 30.11 -6.56 24.26
N SER A 447 31.15 -6.61 25.11
CA SER A 447 32.51 -6.92 24.69
C SER A 447 32.80 -8.43 24.74
N GLY A 448 33.96 -8.86 24.23
CA GLY A 448 34.44 -10.23 24.42
C GLY A 448 35.00 -10.55 25.83
N GLN A 449 34.47 -9.93 26.89
CA GLN A 449 34.91 -10.09 28.28
C GLN A 449 33.72 -10.31 29.22
N ASN A 450 34.01 -10.61 30.48
CA ASN A 450 33.00 -10.80 31.52
C ASN A 450 32.20 -9.51 31.81
N ASP A 451 31.01 -9.43 31.23
CA ASP A 451 30.18 -8.24 31.25
C ASP A 451 28.99 -8.39 32.22
N ILE A 452 28.43 -7.26 32.66
CA ILE A 452 27.22 -7.20 33.50
C ILE A 452 26.20 -6.32 32.78
N LEU A 453 25.17 -6.93 32.22
CA LEU A 453 24.13 -6.26 31.45
C LEU A 453 22.82 -6.35 32.21
N VAL A 454 22.20 -5.20 32.45
CA VAL A 454 20.89 -5.12 33.11
C VAL A 454 19.97 -4.22 32.29
N GLY A 455 18.83 -4.76 31.88
CA GLY A 455 17.79 -4.06 31.12
C GLY A 455 17.04 -3.01 31.93
N ASP A 456 15.85 -2.64 31.47
CA ASP A 456 14.97 -1.69 32.13
C ASP A 456 13.55 -2.25 32.39
N SER A 457 12.49 -1.59 31.92
CA SER A 457 11.13 -2.11 32.02
C SER A 457 10.47 -2.33 30.65
N SER A 458 11.21 -2.01 29.60
CA SER A 458 10.89 -2.21 28.19
C SER A 458 11.50 -3.53 27.73
N ASP A 459 11.21 -3.93 26.50
CA ASP A 459 11.76 -5.15 25.92
C ASP A 459 13.20 -4.87 25.46
N ASN A 460 14.19 -5.54 26.05
CA ASN A 460 15.60 -5.31 25.72
C ASN A 460 16.23 -6.49 24.97
N THR A 461 17.17 -6.23 24.05
CA THR A 461 18.01 -7.28 23.43
C THR A 461 19.47 -7.15 23.86
N PHE A 462 20.04 -8.25 24.36
CA PHE A 462 21.43 -8.31 24.81
C PHE A 462 22.25 -9.29 23.97
N THR A 463 23.33 -8.80 23.38
CA THR A 463 24.43 -9.63 22.86
C THR A 463 25.60 -9.53 23.84
N GLY A 464 25.81 -10.56 24.66
CA GLY A 464 26.89 -10.59 25.65
C GLY A 464 28.29 -10.68 25.03
N GLY A 465 28.40 -11.34 23.87
CA GLY A 465 29.70 -11.70 23.28
C GLY A 465 30.33 -12.88 24.01
N ALA A 466 31.61 -13.15 23.72
CA ALA A 466 32.35 -14.17 24.46
C ALA A 466 32.64 -13.66 25.87
N GLY A 467 32.44 -14.46 26.91
CA GLY A 467 32.65 -13.96 28.25
C GLY A 467 32.16 -14.96 29.26
N ALA A 468 32.02 -14.52 30.50
CA ALA A 468 31.17 -15.23 31.44
C ALA A 468 30.31 -14.14 32.05
N ASP A 469 29.19 -13.91 31.38
CA ASP A 469 28.46 -12.67 31.44
C ASP A 469 27.26 -12.79 32.38
N GLN A 470 26.84 -11.66 32.93
CA GLN A 470 25.66 -11.58 33.76
C GLN A 470 24.60 -10.75 33.06
N ILE A 471 23.60 -11.41 32.49
CA ILE A 471 22.51 -10.79 31.74
C ILE A 471 21.23 -10.84 32.57
N ILE A 472 20.62 -9.67 32.79
CA ILE A 472 19.42 -9.52 33.61
C ILE A 472 18.41 -8.64 32.86
N GLY A 473 17.32 -9.18 32.34
CA GLY A 473 16.34 -8.39 31.57
C GLY A 473 15.52 -7.42 32.42
N GLN A 474 14.96 -7.93 33.53
CA GLN A 474 14.06 -7.25 34.47
C GLN A 474 12.56 -7.42 34.17
N SER A 475 11.92 -6.42 33.58
CA SER A 475 10.49 -6.47 33.21
C SER A 475 10.40 -6.07 31.75
N GLY A 476 9.44 -6.62 31.03
CA GLY A 476 9.49 -6.57 29.58
C GLY A 476 9.53 -8.01 29.05
N PHE A 477 9.72 -8.14 27.75
CA PHE A 477 10.00 -9.38 27.06
C PHE A 477 11.45 -9.32 26.57
N ASP A 478 12.36 -9.78 27.42
CA ASP A 478 13.79 -9.56 27.22
C ASP A 478 14.44 -10.71 26.43
N THR A 479 15.39 -10.35 25.57
CA THR A 479 16.07 -11.27 24.64
C THR A 479 17.56 -11.37 24.96
N SER A 480 18.06 -12.60 25.07
CA SER A 480 19.50 -12.87 24.99
C SER A 480 19.83 -13.45 23.62
N ASP A 481 20.69 -12.76 22.89
CA ASP A 481 21.06 -13.09 21.51
C ASP A 481 22.46 -13.72 21.43
N TYR A 482 22.53 -14.95 20.92
CA TYR A 482 23.75 -15.70 20.67
C TYR A 482 23.94 -16.03 19.17
N SER A 483 23.20 -15.38 18.28
CA SER A 483 23.22 -15.62 16.82
C SER A 483 24.60 -15.47 16.19
N THR A 484 25.44 -14.59 16.74
CA THR A 484 26.81 -14.33 16.27
C THR A 484 27.86 -15.30 16.83
N SER A 485 27.47 -16.20 17.74
CA SER A 485 28.39 -17.14 18.40
C SER A 485 29.09 -18.04 17.39
N ALA A 486 30.41 -18.17 17.52
CA ALA A 486 31.25 -18.99 16.64
C ALA A 486 31.12 -20.52 16.88
N GLY A 487 30.20 -20.95 17.74
CA GLY A 487 29.89 -22.34 18.00
C GLY A 487 28.59 -22.52 18.79
N GLY A 488 28.12 -23.77 18.84
CA GLY A 488 26.85 -24.08 19.49
C GLY A 488 26.84 -23.79 20.99
N VAL A 489 25.71 -23.28 21.47
CA VAL A 489 25.46 -22.83 22.84
C VAL A 489 24.53 -23.78 23.58
N THR A 490 24.66 -23.84 24.90
CA THR A 490 23.78 -24.59 25.78
C THR A 490 23.23 -23.68 26.86
N ILE A 491 21.96 -23.32 26.75
CA ILE A 491 21.26 -22.44 27.70
C ILE A 491 20.31 -23.27 28.56
N ASN A 492 20.28 -22.96 29.86
CA ASN A 492 19.33 -23.53 30.81
C ASN A 492 18.72 -22.40 31.65
N LEU A 493 17.46 -22.08 31.39
CA LEU A 493 16.66 -21.19 32.23
C LEU A 493 16.16 -22.00 33.43
N ASN A 494 16.45 -21.53 34.64
CA ASN A 494 16.13 -22.24 35.89
C ASN A 494 14.92 -21.64 36.61
N THR A 495 14.19 -20.74 35.95
CA THR A 495 13.04 -20.04 36.51
C THR A 495 11.98 -21.06 36.93
N THR A 496 11.33 -20.79 38.06
CA THR A 496 10.20 -21.61 38.53
C THR A 496 9.06 -20.69 38.91
N VAL A 497 7.82 -21.20 38.95
CA VAL A 497 6.67 -20.40 39.42
C VAL A 497 6.88 -19.91 40.86
N ALA A 498 7.66 -20.65 41.66
CA ALA A 498 7.99 -20.28 43.04
C ALA A 498 9.18 -19.32 43.17
N ASP A 499 10.08 -19.32 42.18
CA ASP A 499 11.28 -18.49 42.12
C ASP A 499 11.53 -18.01 40.68
N PRO A 500 10.81 -16.95 40.24
CA PRO A 500 11.02 -16.36 38.91
C PRO A 500 12.40 -15.71 38.73
N LEU A 501 13.15 -15.50 39.83
CA LEU A 501 14.47 -14.86 39.82
C LEU A 501 15.63 -15.86 39.79
N ALA A 502 15.33 -17.15 39.66
CA ALA A 502 16.35 -18.19 39.63
C ALA A 502 17.31 -17.97 38.44
N VAL A 503 18.60 -18.02 38.73
CA VAL A 503 19.67 -17.78 37.75
C VAL A 503 19.78 -18.96 36.80
N GLY A 504 19.53 -18.72 35.52
CA GLY A 504 19.88 -19.60 34.41
C GLY A 504 21.39 -19.64 34.14
N THR A 505 21.83 -20.58 33.31
CA THR A 505 23.24 -20.78 32.98
C THR A 505 23.45 -21.02 31.50
N GLY A 506 24.49 -20.41 30.93
CA GLY A 506 25.02 -20.70 29.60
C GLY A 506 26.31 -21.54 29.67
N ASN A 507 26.54 -22.37 28.65
CA ASN A 507 27.83 -23.01 28.38
C ASN A 507 28.06 -23.15 26.87
N GLY A 508 29.32 -23.19 26.43
CA GLY A 508 29.68 -23.40 25.02
C GLY A 508 29.50 -22.15 24.15
N GLY A 509 30.36 -22.01 23.14
CA GLY A 509 30.36 -20.82 22.29
C GLY A 509 30.59 -19.55 23.11
N ASP A 510 29.82 -18.52 22.78
CA ASP A 510 29.81 -17.25 23.50
C ASP A 510 29.11 -17.34 24.86
N ALA A 511 28.22 -18.32 25.06
CA ALA A 511 27.51 -18.54 26.32
C ALA A 511 28.38 -19.11 27.47
N GLU A 512 29.69 -19.29 27.30
CA GLU A 512 30.54 -20.06 28.24
C GLU A 512 30.68 -19.43 29.63
N GLY A 513 29.85 -19.85 30.57
CA GLY A 513 29.88 -19.38 31.95
C GLY A 513 28.90 -18.25 32.23
N ASP A 514 28.04 -17.93 31.26
CA ASP A 514 27.00 -16.93 31.39
C ASP A 514 25.96 -17.28 32.44
N THR A 515 25.37 -16.23 32.99
CA THR A 515 24.26 -16.27 33.93
C THR A 515 23.15 -15.38 33.42
N LEU A 516 21.95 -15.96 33.31
CA LEU A 516 20.78 -15.29 32.75
C LEU A 516 19.68 -15.20 33.81
N GLN A 517 19.05 -14.05 33.97
CA GLN A 517 17.92 -13.85 34.89
C GLN A 517 16.86 -13.00 34.22
N LEU A 518 15.57 -13.35 34.38
CA LEU A 518 14.48 -12.56 33.81
C LEU A 518 14.70 -12.31 32.31
N ILE A 519 14.91 -13.40 31.58
CA ILE A 519 15.05 -13.41 30.12
C ILE A 519 13.98 -14.37 29.62
N GLU A 520 13.14 -13.89 28.71
CA GLU A 520 11.99 -14.63 28.19
C GLU A 520 12.28 -15.20 26.79
N ARG A 521 13.18 -14.57 26.03
CA ARG A 521 13.56 -15.03 24.69
C ARG A 521 15.05 -15.35 24.58
N ILE A 522 15.37 -16.47 23.94
CA ILE A 522 16.74 -16.87 23.60
C ILE A 522 16.84 -17.06 22.09
N ILE A 523 17.84 -16.43 21.49
CA ILE A 523 18.25 -16.66 20.10
C ILE A 523 19.54 -17.48 20.13
N GLY A 524 19.52 -18.65 19.52
CA GLY A 524 20.65 -19.55 19.34
C GLY A 524 21.59 -19.11 18.21
N SER A 525 22.67 -19.86 18.06
CA SER A 525 23.71 -19.66 17.05
C SER A 525 23.36 -20.37 15.73
N ALA A 526 24.21 -20.22 14.71
CA ALA A 526 24.10 -20.99 13.46
C ALA A 526 24.64 -22.45 13.58
N PHE A 527 24.76 -22.98 14.79
CA PHE A 527 25.29 -24.32 15.08
C PHE A 527 24.34 -25.10 15.98
N ILE A 528 24.62 -26.39 16.18
CA ILE A 528 23.79 -27.25 17.03
C ILE A 528 23.75 -26.73 18.47
N ASP A 529 22.56 -26.30 18.88
CA ASP A 529 22.29 -25.71 20.17
C ASP A 529 21.48 -26.63 21.10
N THR A 530 21.47 -26.28 22.38
CA THR A 530 20.65 -26.94 23.39
C THR A 530 20.02 -25.89 24.30
N LEU A 531 18.76 -25.58 24.06
CA LEU A 531 18.00 -24.52 24.73
C LEU A 531 16.97 -25.16 25.65
N ASN A 532 17.09 -24.94 26.96
CA ASN A 532 16.17 -25.49 27.96
C ASN A 532 15.49 -24.35 28.73
N GLY A 533 14.16 -24.31 28.66
CA GLY A 533 13.30 -23.40 29.42
C GLY A 533 13.02 -23.86 30.85
N GLY A 534 12.38 -22.96 31.59
CA GLY A 534 12.06 -23.08 33.00
C GLY A 534 10.64 -23.59 33.28
N GLU A 535 9.97 -23.00 34.27
CA GLU A 535 8.53 -23.19 34.51
C GLU A 535 7.66 -21.99 34.06
N LEU A 536 8.26 -20.99 33.44
CA LEU A 536 7.58 -19.81 32.88
C LEU A 536 7.48 -19.97 31.36
N GLY A 537 6.70 -19.12 30.70
CA GLY A 537 6.58 -19.18 29.24
C GLY A 537 7.80 -18.55 28.58
N ASP A 538 8.56 -19.36 27.86
CA ASP A 538 9.80 -18.98 27.20
C ASP A 538 9.66 -19.04 25.66
N THR A 539 10.45 -18.25 24.93
CA THR A 539 10.51 -18.25 23.46
C THR A 539 11.91 -18.58 22.98
N PHE A 540 12.01 -19.50 22.03
CA PHE A 540 13.28 -20.00 21.52
C PHE A 540 13.34 -19.89 20.01
N MET A 541 14.37 -19.20 19.51
CA MET A 541 14.79 -19.27 18.12
C MET A 541 16.09 -20.06 18.08
N GLY A 542 16.09 -21.27 17.52
CA GLY A 542 17.27 -22.13 17.46
C GLY A 542 18.39 -21.55 16.59
N GLY A 543 18.01 -20.87 15.50
CA GLY A 543 18.93 -20.50 14.44
C GLY A 543 19.13 -21.65 13.46
N GLY A 544 20.21 -21.62 12.69
CA GLY A 544 20.56 -22.75 11.84
C GLY A 544 21.20 -23.85 12.68
N GLY A 545 20.87 -25.12 12.46
CA GLY A 545 21.38 -26.14 13.36
C GLY A 545 20.60 -27.43 13.24
N ALA A 546 20.71 -28.26 14.26
CA ALA A 546 19.82 -29.41 14.44
C ALA A 546 19.62 -29.50 15.94
N ASP A 547 18.79 -28.58 16.43
CA ASP A 547 18.86 -28.06 17.77
C ASP A 547 17.99 -28.86 18.73
N PHE A 548 18.34 -28.80 20.02
CA PHE A 548 17.56 -29.42 21.07
C PHE A 548 16.84 -28.33 21.85
N ILE A 549 15.57 -28.12 21.54
CA ILE A 549 14.73 -27.09 22.16
C ILE A 549 13.75 -27.77 23.11
N ASN A 550 13.83 -27.41 24.38
CA ASN A 550 12.97 -27.95 25.43
C ASN A 550 12.33 -26.83 26.24
N GLY A 551 11.03 -26.57 26.04
CA GLY A 551 10.34 -25.46 26.72
C GLY A 551 10.23 -25.62 28.24
N GLY A 552 10.16 -26.86 28.73
CA GLY A 552 10.05 -27.12 30.17
C GLY A 552 8.60 -27.23 30.62
N LEU A 553 8.21 -26.44 31.61
CA LEU A 553 6.79 -26.23 31.96
C LEU A 553 6.43 -24.80 31.57
N GLY A 554 5.21 -24.56 31.13
CA GLY A 554 4.85 -23.21 30.75
C GLY A 554 3.91 -23.24 29.56
N ALA A 555 3.91 -22.15 28.83
CA ALA A 555 3.36 -22.10 27.48
C ALA A 555 4.49 -21.56 26.61
N ASP A 556 5.25 -22.49 26.04
CA ASP A 556 6.55 -22.19 25.43
C ASP A 556 6.44 -22.13 23.92
N THR A 557 7.25 -21.27 23.29
CA THR A 557 7.19 -20.98 21.86
C THR A 557 8.49 -21.36 21.18
N ALA A 558 8.41 -22.13 20.09
CA ALA A 558 9.51 -22.26 19.14
C ALA A 558 9.25 -21.33 17.94
N GLU A 559 10.25 -20.51 17.61
CA GLU A 559 10.16 -19.44 16.63
C GLU A 559 11.13 -19.67 15.47
N TYR A 560 10.62 -19.56 14.24
CA TYR A 560 11.36 -19.74 13.00
C TYR A 560 11.24 -18.55 12.05
N SER A 561 10.91 -17.37 12.59
CA SER A 561 10.64 -16.14 11.83
C SER A 561 11.81 -15.66 10.97
N SER A 562 13.06 -15.99 11.35
CA SER A 562 14.28 -15.68 10.60
C SER A 562 14.63 -16.70 9.51
N SER A 563 13.93 -17.84 9.44
CA SER A 563 14.21 -18.88 8.46
C SER A 563 13.91 -18.40 7.04
N ALA A 564 14.88 -18.54 6.15
CA ALA A 564 14.72 -18.16 4.74
C ALA A 564 13.88 -19.15 3.91
N ALA A 565 13.47 -20.28 4.49
CA ALA A 565 12.68 -21.31 3.83
C ALA A 565 11.61 -21.88 4.75
N GLY A 566 10.54 -22.39 4.13
CA GLY A 566 9.40 -22.96 4.85
C GLY A 566 9.79 -24.13 5.75
N VAL A 567 9.20 -24.15 6.93
CA VAL A 567 9.39 -25.13 8.00
C VAL A 567 8.18 -26.05 8.11
N SER A 568 8.44 -27.30 8.47
CA SER A 568 7.41 -28.32 8.71
C SER A 568 7.59 -28.92 10.08
N ILE A 569 6.63 -28.65 10.97
CA ILE A 569 6.67 -29.04 12.37
C ILE A 569 5.35 -29.70 12.74
N THR A 570 5.45 -30.83 13.44
CA THR A 570 4.31 -31.48 14.07
C THR A 570 4.66 -31.77 15.51
N LEU A 571 4.06 -31.00 16.42
CA LEU A 571 4.29 -31.14 17.85
C LEU A 571 3.79 -32.51 18.32
N ASP A 572 4.57 -33.11 19.22
CA ASP A 572 4.24 -34.40 19.82
C ASP A 572 4.11 -34.27 21.34
N GLU A 573 3.28 -35.11 21.96
CA GLU A 573 3.02 -35.09 23.42
C GLU A 573 3.88 -36.09 24.21
N THR A 574 4.62 -36.97 23.54
CA THR A 574 5.17 -38.19 24.17
C THR A 574 6.67 -38.41 23.92
N GLY A 575 7.30 -37.49 23.20
CA GLY A 575 8.60 -37.61 22.60
C GLY A 575 9.12 -36.24 22.17
N ALA A 576 9.87 -36.25 21.09
CA ALA A 576 10.59 -35.09 20.60
C ALA A 576 10.17 -34.88 19.15
N ALA A 577 9.42 -33.82 18.90
CA ALA A 577 8.96 -33.44 17.59
C ALA A 577 10.18 -33.12 16.73
N LEU A 578 10.25 -33.74 15.55
CA LEU A 578 11.33 -33.48 14.60
C LEU A 578 10.90 -32.38 13.64
N GLY A 579 11.61 -31.27 13.67
CA GLY A 579 11.50 -30.22 12.66
C GLY A 579 12.10 -30.67 11.33
N ALA A 580 11.59 -30.11 10.24
CA ALA A 580 12.12 -30.32 8.89
C ALA A 580 12.00 -29.05 8.05
N GLY A 581 12.96 -28.81 7.16
CA GLY A 581 12.95 -27.66 6.26
C GLY A 581 13.43 -26.38 6.95
N GLY A 582 14.04 -25.48 6.17
CA GLY A 582 14.61 -24.23 6.68
C GLY A 582 15.53 -24.46 7.88
N ASP A 583 15.41 -23.58 8.86
CA ASP A 583 16.13 -23.65 10.13
C ASP A 583 15.60 -24.74 11.06
N ALA A 584 14.38 -25.26 10.84
CA ALA A 584 13.85 -26.38 11.59
C ALA A 584 14.49 -27.74 11.21
N ASP A 585 15.34 -27.83 10.19
CA ASP A 585 15.84 -29.10 9.65
C ASP A 585 16.70 -29.90 10.64
N GLY A 586 16.08 -30.93 11.25
CA GLY A 586 16.76 -31.80 12.20
C GLY A 586 16.60 -31.37 13.66
N ASP A 587 15.87 -30.28 13.91
CA ASP A 587 15.51 -29.84 15.24
C ASP A 587 14.69 -30.87 16.00
N VAL A 588 14.83 -30.83 17.32
CA VAL A 588 14.21 -31.73 18.27
C VAL A 588 13.51 -30.88 19.33
N LEU A 589 12.19 -30.76 19.20
CA LEU A 589 11.34 -29.93 20.07
C LEU A 589 10.65 -30.81 21.11
N THR A 590 10.78 -30.47 22.40
CA THR A 590 10.08 -31.12 23.50
C THR A 590 9.41 -30.10 24.40
N SER A 591 8.22 -30.40 24.92
CA SER A 591 7.46 -29.48 25.79
C SER A 591 7.31 -28.07 25.18
N ILE A 592 6.92 -28.02 23.90
CA ILE A 592 6.59 -26.78 23.19
C ILE A 592 5.09 -26.80 22.90
N GLU A 593 4.42 -25.68 23.15
CA GLU A 593 2.99 -25.52 22.90
C GLU A 593 2.72 -24.56 21.75
N ASN A 594 3.60 -23.60 21.48
CA ASN A 594 3.38 -22.57 20.48
C ASN A 594 4.42 -22.64 19.38
N LEU A 595 4.01 -22.26 18.17
CA LEU A 595 4.86 -22.20 16.98
C LEU A 595 4.70 -20.86 16.30
N ILE A 596 5.82 -20.31 15.83
CA ILE A 596 5.86 -19.19 14.88
C ILE A 596 6.65 -19.66 13.66
N GLY A 597 6.02 -19.59 12.49
CA GLY A 597 6.57 -19.94 11.19
C GLY A 597 7.57 -18.92 10.65
N SER A 598 7.96 -19.15 9.40
CA SER A 598 8.93 -18.39 8.62
C SER A 598 8.24 -17.35 7.72
N GLY A 599 9.01 -16.74 6.82
CA GLY A 599 8.47 -15.90 5.74
C GLY A 599 8.09 -16.67 4.47
N ALA A 600 7.99 -17.99 4.52
CA ALA A 600 7.67 -18.87 3.39
C ALA A 600 6.62 -19.93 3.74
N ASP A 601 6.06 -20.61 2.73
CA ASP A 601 4.99 -21.60 2.91
C ASP A 601 5.35 -22.71 3.94
N ASP A 602 4.67 -22.67 5.09
CA ASP A 602 4.92 -23.55 6.23
C ASP A 602 3.88 -24.66 6.40
N THR A 603 4.23 -25.66 7.21
CA THR A 603 3.28 -26.69 7.68
C THR A 603 3.43 -26.86 9.18
N LEU A 604 2.52 -26.24 9.93
CA LEU A 604 2.58 -26.15 11.39
C LEU A 604 1.41 -26.93 12.01
N ILE A 605 1.73 -27.94 12.81
CA ILE A 605 0.74 -28.83 13.43
C ILE A 605 0.94 -28.88 14.94
N GLY A 606 -0.11 -28.51 15.67
CA GLY A 606 -0.18 -28.52 17.13
C GLY A 606 -0.29 -29.91 17.76
N ASN A 607 -0.26 -29.96 19.09
CA ASN A 607 -0.45 -31.15 19.91
C ASN A 607 -1.76 -31.04 20.71
N ALA A 608 -2.15 -31.98 21.58
CA ALA A 608 -3.43 -31.86 22.31
C ALA A 608 -3.35 -30.96 23.56
N LEU A 609 -2.31 -30.12 23.68
CA LEU A 609 -2.30 -28.97 24.58
C LEU A 609 -2.93 -27.76 23.88
N THR A 610 -3.19 -26.70 24.63
CA THR A 610 -3.65 -25.44 24.02
C THR A 610 -2.49 -24.81 23.26
N ASN A 611 -2.61 -24.64 21.94
CA ASN A 611 -1.55 -24.08 21.10
C ASN A 611 -1.90 -22.69 20.57
N ARG A 612 -0.90 -21.82 20.46
CA ARG A 612 -0.88 -20.66 19.57
C ARG A 612 0.04 -20.98 18.40
N ILE A 613 -0.48 -20.95 17.19
CA ILE A 613 0.28 -21.23 15.97
C ILE A 613 0.14 -20.04 15.04
N ASP A 614 1.28 -19.46 14.67
CA ASP A 614 1.41 -18.31 13.78
C ASP A 614 2.15 -18.76 12.52
N GLY A 615 1.53 -18.65 11.35
CA GLY A 615 2.12 -19.05 10.06
C GLY A 615 3.24 -18.11 9.63
N GLY A 616 3.09 -16.80 9.88
CA GLY A 616 4.04 -15.79 9.45
C GLY A 616 3.67 -15.23 8.08
N ALA A 617 4.60 -15.25 7.13
CA ALA A 617 4.27 -14.93 5.74
C ALA A 617 4.41 -16.18 4.88
N GLY A 618 3.63 -16.31 3.81
CA GLY A 618 3.58 -17.52 3.01
C GLY A 618 2.16 -18.04 2.86
N ASN A 619 2.00 -19.15 2.15
CA ASN A 619 0.73 -19.86 2.08
C ASN A 619 0.79 -21.06 3.02
N ASP A 620 0.37 -20.85 4.25
CA ASP A 620 0.66 -21.75 5.34
C ASP A 620 -0.43 -22.79 5.54
N PHE A 621 0.01 -23.98 5.93
CA PHE A 621 -0.88 -25.07 6.30
C PHE A 621 -0.85 -25.25 7.82
N ILE A 622 -1.96 -24.91 8.47
CA ILE A 622 -2.05 -24.88 9.93
C ILE A 622 -3.09 -25.88 10.41
N ARG A 623 -2.71 -26.68 11.40
CA ARG A 623 -3.63 -27.58 12.10
C ARG A 623 -3.41 -27.47 13.60
N GLY A 624 -4.50 -27.23 14.34
CA GLY A 624 -4.50 -27.26 15.79
C GLY A 624 -4.39 -28.66 16.40
N GLY A 625 -4.61 -28.74 17.70
CA GLY A 625 -4.63 -29.96 18.49
C GLY A 625 -6.00 -30.64 18.57
N ALA A 626 -6.02 -31.94 18.87
CA ALA A 626 -7.26 -32.64 19.21
C ALA A 626 -7.62 -32.44 20.69
N ASN A 627 -7.93 -31.21 21.10
CA ASN A 627 -8.22 -30.88 22.50
C ASN A 627 -9.44 -29.96 22.68
N THR A 628 -9.66 -29.53 23.93
CA THR A 628 -10.81 -28.68 24.29
C THR A 628 -10.36 -27.33 24.85
N GLY A 629 -9.08 -26.99 24.64
CA GLY A 629 -8.48 -25.71 24.95
C GLY A 629 -9.05 -24.61 24.06
N ASN A 630 -8.39 -23.47 24.02
CA ASN A 630 -8.70 -22.41 23.06
C ASN A 630 -7.46 -22.21 22.20
N GLU A 631 -7.49 -22.75 21.00
CA GLU A 631 -6.42 -22.66 20.02
C GLU A 631 -6.48 -21.30 19.31
N PHE A 632 -5.31 -20.73 19.04
CA PHE A 632 -5.21 -19.50 18.28
C PHE A 632 -4.40 -19.79 17.02
N LEU A 633 -5.07 -19.90 15.87
CA LEU A 633 -4.45 -20.20 14.59
C LEU A 633 -4.44 -18.93 13.75
N ILE A 634 -3.24 -18.42 13.47
CA ILE A 634 -3.00 -17.20 12.71
C ILE A 634 -2.30 -17.63 11.43
N GLY A 635 -2.87 -17.29 10.27
CA GLY A 635 -2.22 -17.51 8.99
C GLY A 635 -1.10 -16.51 8.80
N GLY A 636 -1.49 -15.28 8.47
CA GLY A 636 -0.59 -14.14 8.45
C GLY A 636 -0.67 -13.46 7.09
N GLU A 637 0.46 -13.20 6.46
CA GLU A 637 0.49 -12.65 5.09
C GLU A 637 0.51 -13.79 4.06
N GLY A 638 -0.56 -13.95 3.29
CA GLY A 638 -0.60 -14.89 2.17
C GLY A 638 -1.97 -15.54 2.02
N ILE A 639 -2.00 -16.82 1.63
CA ILE A 639 -3.25 -17.59 1.50
C ILE A 639 -3.15 -18.84 2.38
N ASP A 640 -3.75 -18.75 3.55
CA ASP A 640 -3.51 -19.72 4.61
C ASP A 640 -4.68 -20.69 4.77
N THR A 641 -4.36 -21.88 5.25
CA THR A 641 -5.31 -22.99 5.34
C THR A 641 -5.36 -23.58 6.73
N ALA A 642 -6.52 -23.47 7.38
CA ALA A 642 -6.84 -24.23 8.59
C ALA A 642 -7.41 -25.60 8.21
N ASP A 643 -6.82 -26.68 8.72
CA ASP A 643 -7.20 -28.05 8.36
C ASP A 643 -7.79 -28.86 9.53
N TYR A 644 -9.08 -29.22 9.41
CA TYR A 644 -9.81 -30.06 10.34
C TYR A 644 -10.10 -31.47 9.83
N SER A 645 -9.47 -31.90 8.73
CA SER A 645 -9.73 -33.20 8.08
C SER A 645 -9.56 -34.44 8.97
N ASN A 646 -8.78 -34.33 10.04
CA ASN A 646 -8.57 -35.41 11.01
C ASN A 646 -9.56 -35.42 12.18
N SER A 647 -10.45 -34.42 12.27
CA SER A 647 -11.40 -34.30 13.36
C SER A 647 -12.28 -35.53 13.49
N GLY A 648 -12.40 -36.03 14.71
CA GLY A 648 -13.22 -37.19 15.05
C GLY A 648 -14.72 -36.94 15.08
N ALA A 649 -15.16 -35.69 14.83
CA ALA A 649 -16.55 -35.26 14.78
C ALA A 649 -16.71 -34.03 13.85
N ALA A 650 -17.96 -33.69 13.54
CA ALA A 650 -18.28 -32.50 12.77
C ALA A 650 -17.78 -31.20 13.43
N VAL A 651 -17.30 -30.28 12.61
CA VAL A 651 -16.78 -28.98 12.99
C VAL A 651 -17.70 -27.85 12.50
N ILE A 652 -17.73 -26.79 13.28
CA ILE A 652 -18.35 -25.51 12.96
C ILE A 652 -17.22 -24.48 12.98
N ALA A 653 -16.53 -24.34 11.86
CA ALA A 653 -15.34 -23.51 11.72
C ALA A 653 -15.67 -22.16 11.07
N ARG A 654 -15.08 -21.08 11.61
CA ARG A 654 -15.44 -19.70 11.22
C ARG A 654 -14.21 -18.85 10.97
N LEU A 655 -14.08 -18.33 9.75
CA LEU A 655 -13.09 -17.31 9.41
C LEU A 655 -13.49 -15.94 9.98
N SER A 656 -12.53 -15.02 10.02
CA SER A 656 -12.73 -13.66 10.54
C SER A 656 -12.23 -12.60 9.57
N ASP A 657 -12.98 -11.49 9.47
CA ASP A 657 -12.56 -10.25 8.81
C ASP A 657 -11.55 -9.43 9.63
N SER A 658 -11.29 -9.86 10.87
CA SER A 658 -10.46 -9.12 11.80
C SER A 658 -9.05 -9.72 11.84
N GLN A 659 -8.05 -8.89 11.56
CA GLN A 659 -6.63 -9.27 11.57
C GLN A 659 -6.08 -9.62 12.96
N THR A 660 -6.84 -9.40 14.05
CA THR A 660 -6.32 -9.55 15.44
C THR A 660 -7.21 -10.37 16.36
N SER A 661 -8.39 -10.78 15.89
CA SER A 661 -9.39 -11.47 16.70
C SER A 661 -10.40 -12.19 15.82
N GLY A 662 -10.95 -13.31 16.29
CA GLY A 662 -11.92 -14.10 15.54
C GLY A 662 -13.11 -14.55 16.38
N ALA A 663 -14.11 -15.12 15.70
CA ALA A 663 -15.20 -15.81 16.37
C ALA A 663 -14.76 -17.21 16.80
N LEU A 664 -15.26 -17.69 17.94
CA LEU A 664 -14.99 -19.06 18.38
C LEU A 664 -15.65 -20.05 17.42
N SER A 665 -14.84 -20.95 16.88
CA SER A 665 -15.29 -22.17 16.24
C SER A 665 -15.80 -23.16 17.30
N THR A 666 -16.61 -24.15 16.89
CA THR A 666 -17.18 -25.14 17.82
C THR A 666 -17.27 -26.53 17.21
N GLY A 667 -17.31 -27.57 18.05
CA GLY A 667 -17.47 -28.95 17.58
C GLY A 667 -16.18 -29.58 17.05
N GLY A 668 -16.04 -30.89 17.28
CA GLY A 668 -14.86 -31.64 16.86
C GLY A 668 -13.56 -31.04 17.41
N ASP A 669 -12.54 -31.04 16.57
CA ASP A 669 -11.24 -30.44 16.86
C ASP A 669 -11.25 -28.90 16.71
N ALA A 670 -12.31 -28.30 16.16
CA ALA A 670 -12.46 -26.84 16.06
C ALA A 670 -13.05 -26.22 17.34
N GLN A 671 -13.04 -26.95 18.46
CA GLN A 671 -13.77 -26.57 19.65
C GLN A 671 -13.03 -25.45 20.41
N ASN A 672 -13.56 -24.23 20.28
CA ASN A 672 -13.03 -22.96 20.83
C ASN A 672 -11.84 -22.37 20.08
N ASP A 673 -11.48 -22.92 18.92
CA ASP A 673 -10.46 -22.35 18.05
C ASP A 673 -10.86 -20.95 17.59
N VAL A 674 -9.87 -20.08 17.53
CA VAL A 674 -9.98 -18.75 16.93
C VAL A 674 -9.09 -18.74 15.69
N LEU A 675 -9.72 -18.54 14.53
CA LEU A 675 -9.03 -18.38 13.25
C LEU A 675 -8.89 -16.89 12.95
N VAL A 676 -7.66 -16.45 12.71
CA VAL A 676 -7.30 -15.06 12.39
C VAL A 676 -6.45 -15.09 11.13
N THR A 677 -6.70 -14.18 10.17
CA THR A 677 -5.94 -14.11 8.89
C THR A 677 -5.80 -15.47 8.21
N ILE A 678 -6.87 -16.28 8.23
CA ILE A 678 -6.96 -17.54 7.50
C ILE A 678 -8.00 -17.36 6.40
N GLU A 679 -7.67 -17.76 5.18
CA GLU A 679 -8.55 -17.62 4.01
C GLU A 679 -9.24 -18.93 3.63
N ASN A 680 -8.66 -20.07 4.02
CA ASN A 680 -9.14 -21.39 3.62
C ASN A 680 -9.44 -22.30 4.81
N ILE A 681 -10.50 -23.10 4.68
CA ILE A 681 -10.83 -24.16 5.63
C ILE A 681 -10.98 -25.49 4.90
N ILE A 682 -10.38 -26.53 5.46
CA ILE A 682 -10.68 -27.93 5.14
C ILE A 682 -11.48 -28.55 6.29
N GLY A 683 -12.69 -29.01 5.99
CA GLY A 683 -13.59 -29.70 6.90
C GLY A 683 -13.15 -31.13 7.23
N SER A 684 -13.90 -31.75 8.12
CA SER A 684 -13.76 -33.12 8.59
C SER A 684 -14.40 -34.14 7.63
N ALA A 685 -14.62 -35.36 8.14
CA ALA A 685 -15.35 -36.42 7.42
C ALA A 685 -16.81 -36.58 7.88
N PHE A 686 -17.36 -35.54 8.53
CA PHE A 686 -18.71 -35.50 9.09
C PHE A 686 -19.46 -34.26 8.61
N ASP A 687 -20.75 -34.17 8.94
CA ASP A 687 -21.62 -33.06 8.51
C ASP A 687 -21.19 -31.70 9.11
N ASP A 688 -20.34 -30.97 8.40
CA ASP A 688 -19.67 -29.75 8.86
C ASP A 688 -20.45 -28.46 8.54
N GLN A 689 -20.09 -27.38 9.23
CA GLN A 689 -20.56 -26.02 8.92
C GLN A 689 -19.38 -25.07 8.81
N LEU A 690 -19.08 -24.63 7.59
CA LEU A 690 -17.92 -23.78 7.30
C LEU A 690 -18.40 -22.37 6.95
N PHE A 691 -17.87 -21.38 7.65
CA PHE A 691 -18.21 -19.97 7.46
C PHE A 691 -16.96 -19.22 7.00
N GLY A 692 -17.03 -18.64 5.80
CA GLY A 692 -16.03 -17.69 5.31
C GLY A 692 -16.24 -16.28 5.88
N ALA A 693 -15.38 -15.39 5.40
CA ALA A 693 -15.27 -13.98 5.76
C ALA A 693 -15.78 -13.10 4.59
N SER A 694 -15.30 -11.86 4.48
CA SER A 694 -15.64 -10.95 3.37
C SER A 694 -14.60 -10.92 2.25
N ALA A 695 -13.44 -11.55 2.47
CA ALA A 695 -12.42 -11.79 1.46
C ALA A 695 -12.74 -13.06 0.66
N ALA A 696 -12.07 -13.26 -0.49
CA ALA A 696 -12.26 -14.48 -1.27
C ALA A 696 -11.69 -15.69 -0.51
N ASN A 697 -12.54 -16.65 -0.16
CA ASN A 697 -12.19 -17.82 0.64
C ASN A 697 -12.30 -19.13 -0.13
N ARG A 698 -11.57 -20.17 0.32
CA ARG A 698 -11.81 -21.56 -0.12
C ARG A 698 -12.33 -22.40 1.05
N LEU A 699 -13.56 -22.89 0.90
CA LEU A 699 -14.19 -23.78 1.88
C LEU A 699 -14.36 -25.17 1.28
N ASP A 700 -13.70 -26.18 1.85
CA ASP A 700 -13.75 -27.58 1.42
C ASP A 700 -14.44 -28.42 2.50
N GLY A 701 -15.67 -28.88 2.26
CA GLY A 701 -16.48 -29.65 3.21
C GLY A 701 -15.92 -31.04 3.52
N GLY A 702 -15.16 -31.64 2.60
CA GLY A 702 -14.59 -32.96 2.80
C GLY A 702 -15.59 -34.08 2.53
N SER A 703 -15.98 -34.85 3.55
CA SER A 703 -17.03 -35.87 3.43
C SER A 703 -18.10 -35.59 4.45
N GLY A 704 -19.37 -35.82 4.15
CA GLY A 704 -20.44 -35.38 5.06
C GLY A 704 -21.57 -34.77 4.26
N ASN A 705 -22.60 -34.31 4.95
CA ASN A 705 -23.59 -33.42 4.35
C ASN A 705 -23.31 -32.03 4.91
N ASP A 706 -22.52 -31.27 4.18
CA ASP A 706 -21.88 -30.07 4.69
C ASP A 706 -22.69 -28.82 4.37
N VAL A 707 -22.57 -27.80 5.21
CA VAL A 707 -23.15 -26.47 4.98
C VAL A 707 -22.02 -25.47 4.82
N LEU A 708 -21.94 -24.86 3.63
CA LEU A 708 -20.91 -23.89 3.29
C LEU A 708 -21.54 -22.50 3.13
N ILE A 709 -20.98 -21.53 3.85
CA ILE A 709 -21.38 -20.12 3.81
C ILE A 709 -20.14 -19.33 3.43
N GLY A 710 -20.01 -18.95 2.16
CA GLY A 710 -18.86 -18.19 1.66
C GLY A 710 -18.75 -16.82 2.33
N GLY A 711 -19.85 -16.06 2.32
CA GLY A 711 -19.86 -14.68 2.80
C GLY A 711 -19.79 -13.73 1.61
N ALA A 712 -19.12 -12.60 1.78
CA ALA A 712 -18.81 -11.74 0.63
C ALA A 712 -17.45 -12.14 0.07
N GLY A 713 -17.19 -11.89 -1.20
CA GLY A 713 -15.97 -12.35 -1.84
C GLY A 713 -16.29 -13.08 -3.14
N ALA A 714 -15.26 -13.60 -3.80
CA ALA A 714 -15.43 -14.53 -4.91
C ALA A 714 -14.93 -15.89 -4.42
N ASP A 715 -15.82 -16.62 -3.75
CA ASP A 715 -15.43 -17.77 -2.94
C ASP A 715 -15.36 -19.06 -3.74
N VAL A 716 -14.60 -20.04 -3.26
CA VAL A 716 -14.56 -21.39 -3.80
C VAL A 716 -15.21 -22.33 -2.78
N LEU A 717 -16.43 -22.76 -3.07
CA LEU A 717 -17.23 -23.64 -2.21
C LEU A 717 -17.22 -25.06 -2.78
N ILE A 718 -16.71 -26.01 -2.00
CA ILE A 718 -16.53 -27.40 -2.41
C ILE A 718 -17.24 -28.28 -1.39
N GLY A 719 -18.36 -28.88 -1.79
CA GLY A 719 -19.12 -29.75 -0.90
C GLY A 719 -18.37 -31.05 -0.55
N GLY A 720 -17.60 -31.58 -1.50
CA GLY A 720 -16.94 -32.86 -1.34
C GLY A 720 -17.91 -34.05 -1.53
N ALA A 721 -17.88 -35.00 -0.60
CA ALA A 721 -18.64 -36.24 -0.70
C ALA A 721 -19.84 -36.27 0.25
N GLY A 722 -21.03 -36.05 -0.29
CA GLY A 722 -22.29 -36.39 0.37
C GLY A 722 -23.45 -35.64 -0.24
N THR A 723 -24.15 -34.83 0.55
CA THR A 723 -25.25 -33.99 0.05
C THR A 723 -25.12 -32.62 0.65
N ASP A 724 -24.50 -31.73 -0.11
CA ASP A 724 -23.90 -30.52 0.44
C ASP A 724 -24.72 -29.29 0.07
N THR A 725 -24.67 -28.27 0.94
CA THR A 725 -25.54 -27.10 0.86
C THR A 725 -24.71 -25.82 0.83
N ALA A 726 -24.84 -25.04 -0.26
CA ALA A 726 -24.40 -23.66 -0.26
C ALA A 726 -25.53 -22.76 0.27
N PHE A 727 -25.20 -21.91 1.25
CA PHE A 727 -26.17 -21.15 2.03
C PHE A 727 -25.93 -19.64 1.88
N TYR A 728 -26.90 -18.95 1.28
CA TYR A 728 -26.83 -17.52 0.95
C TYR A 728 -27.85 -16.66 1.72
N GLN A 729 -28.51 -17.21 2.74
CA GLN A 729 -29.61 -16.51 3.44
C GLN A 729 -29.17 -15.20 4.11
N THR A 730 -27.88 -15.05 4.42
CA THR A 730 -27.30 -13.83 5.01
C THR A 730 -27.02 -12.74 3.98
N SER A 731 -27.10 -13.05 2.68
CA SER A 731 -26.83 -12.11 1.60
C SER A 731 -27.70 -10.86 1.70
N SER A 732 -27.07 -9.72 1.47
CA SER A 732 -27.72 -8.41 1.49
C SER A 732 -28.47 -8.07 0.19
N ALA A 733 -28.43 -8.95 -0.81
CA ALA A 733 -29.14 -8.84 -2.07
C ALA A 733 -29.50 -10.22 -2.65
N GLY A 734 -30.37 -10.23 -3.66
CA GLY A 734 -30.77 -11.44 -4.37
C GLY A 734 -29.59 -12.11 -5.08
N VAL A 735 -29.54 -13.43 -5.03
CA VAL A 735 -28.48 -14.26 -5.61
C VAL A 735 -28.97 -15.00 -6.84
N THR A 736 -28.09 -15.19 -7.80
CA THR A 736 -28.29 -16.03 -8.98
C THR A 736 -27.27 -17.14 -8.97
N ILE A 737 -27.72 -18.38 -8.77
CA ILE A 737 -26.86 -19.55 -8.80
C ILE A 737 -27.34 -20.50 -9.89
N ILE A 738 -26.38 -20.97 -10.70
CA ILE A 738 -26.64 -21.97 -11.74
C ILE A 738 -25.72 -23.15 -11.47
N LEU A 739 -26.24 -24.18 -10.82
CA LEU A 739 -25.50 -25.42 -10.66
C LEU A 739 -25.30 -26.05 -12.04
N ASP A 740 -24.06 -26.39 -12.34
CA ASP A 740 -23.72 -27.15 -13.54
C ASP A 740 -23.33 -28.59 -13.18
N ASN A 741 -23.26 -29.46 -14.19
CA ASN A 741 -22.79 -30.84 -14.02
C ASN A 741 -21.28 -30.96 -14.21
N THR A 742 -20.56 -29.84 -14.35
CA THR A 742 -19.12 -29.82 -14.61
C THR A 742 -18.32 -29.64 -13.31
N GLY A 743 -18.99 -29.21 -12.24
CA GLY A 743 -18.37 -28.97 -10.93
C GLY A 743 -17.69 -27.60 -10.85
N ALA A 744 -18.13 -26.63 -11.65
CA ALA A 744 -17.58 -25.27 -11.67
C ALA A 744 -18.70 -24.25 -11.89
N ALA A 745 -19.80 -24.43 -11.15
CA ALA A 745 -20.92 -23.51 -11.17
C ALA A 745 -20.48 -22.11 -10.73
N LEU A 746 -20.99 -21.07 -11.38
CA LEU A 746 -20.68 -19.69 -11.03
C LEU A 746 -21.90 -19.01 -10.38
N GLY A 747 -21.66 -18.32 -9.27
CA GLY A 747 -22.62 -17.44 -8.63
C GLY A 747 -22.56 -16.00 -9.15
N ALA A 748 -23.67 -15.28 -9.04
CA ALA A 748 -23.75 -13.85 -9.32
C ALA A 748 -24.74 -13.14 -8.39
N GLY A 749 -24.47 -11.88 -8.07
CA GLY A 749 -25.34 -11.04 -7.24
C GLY A 749 -25.23 -11.32 -5.74
N GLY A 750 -25.27 -10.26 -4.93
CA GLY A 750 -25.11 -10.35 -3.48
C GLY A 750 -23.80 -11.03 -3.08
N ASP A 751 -23.89 -11.87 -2.06
CA ASP A 751 -22.79 -12.70 -1.54
C ASP A 751 -22.30 -13.74 -2.56
N ALA A 752 -23.15 -14.15 -3.52
CA ALA A 752 -22.76 -15.11 -4.54
C ALA A 752 -21.84 -14.54 -5.64
N GLN A 753 -21.47 -13.26 -5.58
CA GLN A 753 -20.86 -12.55 -6.70
C GLN A 753 -19.45 -13.03 -7.01
N GLY A 754 -19.32 -13.93 -7.99
CA GLY A 754 -18.02 -14.47 -8.42
C GLY A 754 -17.69 -15.82 -7.80
N ASP A 755 -18.55 -16.34 -6.93
CA ASP A 755 -18.40 -17.65 -6.30
C ASP A 755 -18.30 -18.77 -7.33
N GLN A 756 -17.48 -19.77 -7.00
CA GLN A 756 -17.31 -21.02 -7.71
C GLN A 756 -17.78 -22.16 -6.83
N LEU A 757 -18.80 -22.89 -7.28
CA LEU A 757 -19.39 -23.99 -6.54
C LEU A 757 -19.09 -25.31 -7.26
N SER A 758 -18.57 -26.28 -6.50
CA SER A 758 -18.33 -27.64 -6.98
C SER A 758 -18.91 -28.66 -6.01
N THR A 759 -19.47 -29.74 -6.57
CA THR A 759 -20.08 -30.85 -5.80
C THR A 759 -21.09 -30.37 -4.75
N ILE A 760 -21.86 -29.32 -5.06
CA ILE A 760 -22.96 -28.82 -4.24
C ILE A 760 -24.28 -29.33 -4.83
N GLU A 761 -25.12 -29.94 -4.00
CA GLU A 761 -26.43 -30.43 -4.40
C GLU A 761 -27.58 -29.51 -3.97
N ASN A 762 -27.43 -28.78 -2.87
CA ASN A 762 -28.49 -27.96 -2.28
C ASN A 762 -28.13 -26.48 -2.29
N LEU A 763 -29.13 -25.64 -2.52
CA LEU A 763 -29.02 -24.19 -2.46
C LEU A 763 -30.09 -23.62 -1.54
N ILE A 764 -29.66 -22.74 -0.65
CA ILE A 764 -30.55 -21.86 0.12
C ILE A 764 -30.25 -20.43 -0.31
N GLY A 765 -31.26 -19.77 -0.87
CA GLY A 765 -31.24 -18.39 -1.34
C GLY A 765 -31.18 -17.37 -0.23
N SER A 766 -31.21 -16.10 -0.63
CA SER A 766 -31.17 -14.93 0.23
C SER A 766 -32.54 -14.63 0.86
N ASN A 767 -32.74 -13.39 1.33
CA ASN A 767 -34.08 -12.90 1.71
C ASN A 767 -34.63 -11.90 0.69
N PHE A 768 -34.11 -11.94 -0.53
CA PHE A 768 -34.46 -11.09 -1.66
C PHE A 768 -34.74 -11.95 -2.89
N ASP A 769 -35.29 -11.35 -3.93
CA ASP A 769 -35.64 -12.03 -5.17
C ASP A 769 -34.43 -12.79 -5.79
N ASP A 770 -34.44 -14.12 -5.67
CA ASP A 770 -33.37 -14.99 -6.13
C ASP A 770 -33.67 -15.68 -7.47
N LEU A 771 -32.62 -16.14 -8.15
CA LEU A 771 -32.70 -17.06 -9.29
C LEU A 771 -31.88 -18.31 -9.02
N LEU A 772 -32.54 -19.41 -8.67
CA LEU A 772 -31.88 -20.67 -8.34
C LEU A 772 -32.14 -21.71 -9.43
N ILE A 773 -31.07 -22.15 -10.09
CA ILE A 773 -31.13 -23.14 -11.18
C ILE A 773 -30.31 -24.35 -10.78
N CYS A 774 -30.93 -25.54 -10.81
CA CYS A 774 -30.27 -26.77 -10.42
C CYS A 774 -29.66 -27.54 -11.60
N ASN A 775 -28.86 -28.57 -11.29
CA ASN A 775 -28.20 -29.42 -12.27
C ASN A 775 -29.02 -30.71 -12.52
N SER A 776 -28.40 -31.78 -13.03
CA SER A 776 -29.12 -33.05 -13.30
C SER A 776 -29.13 -34.03 -12.11
N GLY A 777 -28.56 -33.62 -10.97
CA GLY A 777 -28.60 -34.37 -9.72
C GLY A 777 -29.92 -34.21 -8.97
N VAL A 778 -30.01 -34.84 -7.79
CA VAL A 778 -31.12 -34.62 -6.85
C VAL A 778 -30.78 -33.38 -6.05
N ASN A 779 -31.58 -32.32 -6.16
CA ASN A 779 -31.29 -31.02 -5.55
C ASN A 779 -32.41 -30.57 -4.60
N ARG A 780 -32.03 -29.85 -3.54
CA ARG A 780 -32.96 -29.06 -2.70
C ARG A 780 -32.72 -27.58 -2.96
N LEU A 781 -33.77 -26.85 -3.31
CA LEU A 781 -33.75 -25.40 -3.49
C LEU A 781 -34.72 -24.74 -2.51
N GLU A 782 -34.25 -23.74 -1.78
CA GLU A 782 -35.09 -22.89 -0.93
C GLU A 782 -34.84 -21.43 -1.28
N GLY A 783 -35.88 -20.67 -1.64
CA GLY A 783 -35.75 -19.24 -1.98
C GLY A 783 -35.60 -18.37 -0.74
N GLY A 784 -36.46 -18.60 0.26
CA GLY A 784 -36.38 -17.89 1.53
C GLY A 784 -37.46 -16.81 1.60
N SER A 785 -37.06 -15.54 1.60
CA SER A 785 -38.00 -14.43 1.42
C SER A 785 -37.71 -13.75 0.09
N GLY A 786 -38.68 -13.06 -0.50
CA GLY A 786 -38.49 -12.45 -1.82
C GLY A 786 -39.43 -13.09 -2.84
N ASN A 787 -39.40 -12.59 -4.07
CA ASN A 787 -40.13 -13.21 -5.18
C ASN A 787 -39.14 -14.07 -5.96
N ASP A 788 -39.03 -15.33 -5.58
CA ASP A 788 -37.94 -16.18 -6.03
C ASP A 788 -38.32 -16.90 -7.32
N THR A 789 -37.33 -17.08 -8.21
CA THR A 789 -37.49 -17.82 -9.45
C THR A 789 -36.63 -19.07 -9.44
N PHE A 790 -37.27 -20.22 -9.63
CA PHE A 790 -36.61 -21.51 -9.69
C PHE A 790 -36.67 -22.06 -11.10
N ARG A 791 -35.60 -22.74 -11.52
CA ARG A 791 -35.62 -23.57 -12.73
C ARG A 791 -35.04 -24.93 -12.43
N SER A 792 -35.85 -25.97 -12.62
CA SER A 792 -35.39 -27.35 -12.48
C SER A 792 -34.45 -27.72 -13.64
N GLY A 793 -33.45 -28.56 -13.36
CA GLY A 793 -32.57 -29.13 -14.35
C GLY A 793 -33.20 -30.34 -15.05
N ALA A 794 -32.50 -30.92 -16.02
CA ALA A 794 -32.97 -32.06 -16.81
C ALA A 794 -32.97 -33.41 -16.05
N GLY A 795 -33.42 -33.42 -14.79
CA GLY A 795 -33.39 -34.53 -13.83
C GLY A 795 -34.47 -35.60 -13.98
N GLY A 796 -34.88 -35.99 -15.20
CA GLY A 796 -35.70 -37.22 -15.32
C GLY A 796 -34.83 -38.44 -14.99
N SER A 797 -35.16 -39.37 -14.08
CA SER A 797 -36.41 -40.11 -14.05
C SER A 797 -36.39 -41.22 -13.00
N SER A 798 -37.34 -41.20 -12.07
CA SER A 798 -37.92 -42.39 -11.44
C SER A 798 -39.32 -42.03 -10.96
N ALA A 799 -40.33 -42.33 -11.78
CA ALA A 799 -41.73 -42.09 -11.46
C ALA A 799 -42.07 -42.56 -10.04
N GLY A 800 -42.30 -41.60 -9.14
CA GLY A 800 -42.73 -41.83 -7.75
C GLY A 800 -41.70 -41.59 -6.64
N ALA A 801 -40.48 -41.12 -6.94
CA ALA A 801 -39.54 -40.60 -5.95
C ALA A 801 -39.46 -39.06 -6.04
N ILE A 802 -39.15 -38.39 -4.93
CA ILE A 802 -38.80 -36.96 -4.95
C ILE A 802 -37.46 -36.85 -5.65
N VAL A 803 -37.41 -36.06 -6.73
CA VAL A 803 -36.17 -35.81 -7.50
C VAL A 803 -35.64 -34.42 -7.15
N GLU A 804 -36.52 -33.43 -7.08
CA GLU A 804 -36.20 -32.08 -6.59
C GLU A 804 -37.14 -31.68 -5.46
N PHE A 805 -36.59 -31.03 -4.43
CA PHE A 805 -37.37 -30.42 -3.36
C PHE A 805 -37.25 -28.90 -3.48
N VAL A 806 -38.31 -28.24 -3.92
CA VAL A 806 -38.31 -26.78 -4.15
C VAL A 806 -39.27 -26.11 -3.18
N VAL A 807 -38.76 -25.14 -2.45
CA VAL A 807 -39.54 -24.30 -1.53
C VAL A 807 -39.38 -22.85 -1.95
N GLY A 808 -40.49 -22.18 -2.30
CA GLY A 808 -40.48 -20.74 -2.56
C GLY A 808 -40.19 -19.98 -1.27
N GLY A 809 -41.19 -19.96 -0.38
CA GLY A 809 -41.03 -19.38 0.95
C GLY A 809 -41.97 -18.19 1.12
N ALA A 810 -41.44 -17.05 1.55
CA ALA A 810 -42.22 -15.85 1.78
C ALA A 810 -42.10 -14.87 0.61
N GLY A 811 -43.15 -14.78 -0.19
CA GLY A 811 -43.26 -13.80 -1.26
C GLY A 811 -44.16 -14.33 -2.36
N VAL A 812 -43.82 -14.04 -3.62
CA VAL A 812 -44.54 -14.53 -4.79
C VAL A 812 -43.57 -15.31 -5.67
N ASP A 813 -43.58 -16.62 -5.50
CA ASP A 813 -42.52 -17.48 -6.01
C ASP A 813 -42.92 -18.17 -7.31
N THR A 814 -41.96 -18.35 -8.22
CA THR A 814 -42.19 -18.82 -9.58
C THR A 814 -41.30 -20.01 -9.92
N ILE A 815 -41.91 -21.13 -10.33
CA ILE A 815 -41.18 -22.23 -10.98
C ILE A 815 -41.30 -22.08 -12.50
N ASP A 816 -40.16 -22.07 -13.20
CA ASP A 816 -40.07 -21.87 -14.64
C ASP A 816 -39.69 -23.17 -15.37
N TYR A 817 -40.67 -23.79 -16.05
CA TYR A 817 -40.47 -24.96 -16.91
C TYR A 817 -40.40 -24.61 -18.40
N SER A 818 -40.22 -23.34 -18.76
CA SER A 818 -40.22 -22.90 -20.18
C SER A 818 -39.13 -23.55 -21.04
N ALA A 819 -38.03 -23.99 -20.41
CA ALA A 819 -36.94 -24.72 -21.03
C ALA A 819 -37.22 -26.21 -21.26
N SER A 820 -38.26 -26.77 -20.61
CA SER A 820 -38.54 -28.20 -20.64
C SER A 820 -38.75 -28.72 -22.06
N THR A 821 -38.07 -29.83 -22.35
CA THR A 821 -38.09 -30.51 -23.65
C THR A 821 -39.27 -31.47 -23.83
N ALA A 822 -40.17 -31.55 -22.85
CA ALA A 822 -41.42 -32.29 -22.91
C ALA A 822 -42.52 -31.61 -22.08
N ALA A 823 -43.76 -32.11 -22.23
CA ALA A 823 -44.91 -31.61 -21.49
C ALA A 823 -44.76 -31.85 -19.97
N VAL A 824 -45.15 -30.84 -19.19
CA VAL A 824 -45.10 -30.85 -17.73
C VAL A 824 -46.50 -30.87 -17.11
N VAL A 825 -46.61 -31.55 -15.98
CA VAL A 825 -47.75 -31.50 -15.06
C VAL A 825 -47.26 -30.88 -13.76
N ALA A 826 -47.28 -29.55 -13.71
CA ALA A 826 -46.84 -28.78 -12.55
C ALA A 826 -48.00 -28.65 -11.54
N ARG A 827 -47.72 -28.97 -10.27
CA ARG A 827 -48.71 -28.87 -9.18
C ARG A 827 -48.18 -27.99 -8.07
N LEU A 828 -48.81 -26.84 -7.90
CA LEU A 828 -48.45 -25.86 -6.88
C LEU A 828 -49.12 -26.16 -5.55
N PHE A 829 -48.40 -25.89 -4.45
CA PHE A 829 -48.92 -26.04 -3.09
C PHE A 829 -48.55 -24.82 -2.27
N SER A 830 -49.52 -24.25 -1.56
CA SER A 830 -49.32 -23.11 -0.64
C SER A 830 -48.82 -23.52 0.75
N GLY A 831 -48.68 -24.82 1.01
CA GLY A 831 -48.30 -25.36 2.32
C GLY A 831 -47.06 -26.25 2.24
N THR A 832 -46.68 -26.85 3.37
CA THR A 832 -45.45 -27.62 3.54
C THR A 832 -45.55 -29.09 3.11
N SER A 833 -46.64 -29.48 2.44
CA SER A 833 -46.83 -30.84 1.92
C SER A 833 -47.60 -30.83 0.61
N GLY A 834 -47.18 -31.64 -0.37
CA GLY A 834 -47.76 -31.68 -1.70
C GLY A 834 -47.62 -33.03 -2.39
N SER A 835 -48.13 -33.11 -3.61
CA SER A 835 -48.01 -34.28 -4.51
C SER A 835 -47.04 -33.96 -5.63
N LEU A 836 -46.13 -34.89 -5.94
CA LEU A 836 -45.04 -34.70 -6.91
C LEU A 836 -45.53 -34.31 -8.30
N SER A 837 -45.03 -33.23 -8.88
CA SER A 837 -45.20 -32.90 -10.30
C SER A 837 -44.76 -34.05 -11.20
N GLN A 838 -45.19 -34.06 -12.46
CA GLN A 838 -44.95 -35.18 -13.39
C GLN A 838 -44.58 -34.71 -14.79
N GLY A 839 -43.76 -35.49 -15.48
CA GLY A 839 -43.45 -35.29 -16.90
C GLY A 839 -42.48 -34.15 -17.19
N GLY A 840 -41.68 -34.32 -18.24
CA GLY A 840 -40.63 -33.36 -18.60
C GLY A 840 -39.64 -33.12 -17.46
N GLU A 841 -39.23 -31.87 -17.29
CA GLU A 841 -38.36 -31.41 -16.20
C GLU A 841 -39.10 -31.23 -14.87
N ALA A 842 -40.39 -31.56 -14.80
CA ALA A 842 -41.19 -31.51 -13.58
C ALA A 842 -41.40 -32.90 -12.96
N ASP A 843 -40.77 -33.96 -13.51
CA ASP A 843 -41.04 -35.34 -13.10
C ASP A 843 -40.38 -35.70 -11.77
N GLY A 844 -41.17 -35.66 -10.69
CA GLY A 844 -40.69 -35.98 -9.34
C GLY A 844 -40.49 -34.76 -8.45
N ASP A 845 -40.64 -33.55 -8.99
CA ASP A 845 -40.51 -32.30 -8.22
C ASP A 845 -41.59 -32.20 -7.16
N LEU A 846 -41.19 -31.84 -5.95
CA LEU A 846 -42.10 -31.41 -4.90
C LEU A 846 -42.02 -29.89 -4.75
N LEU A 847 -43.07 -29.22 -5.22
CA LEU A 847 -43.20 -27.76 -5.21
C LEU A 847 -44.00 -27.31 -3.99
N LEU A 848 -43.36 -26.63 -3.04
CA LEU A 848 -44.00 -26.17 -1.80
C LEU A 848 -43.89 -24.65 -1.67
N GLN A 849 -44.91 -24.01 -1.12
CA GLN A 849 -44.98 -22.55 -0.99
C GLN A 849 -44.68 -21.87 -2.34
N MET A 850 -45.40 -22.28 -3.38
CA MET A 850 -45.23 -21.78 -4.75
C MET A 850 -46.52 -21.15 -5.26
N GLU A 851 -46.43 -19.93 -5.79
CA GLU A 851 -47.58 -19.17 -6.28
C GLU A 851 -47.69 -19.20 -7.80
N ASN A 852 -46.58 -19.26 -8.53
CA ASN A 852 -46.57 -19.12 -9.97
C ASN A 852 -45.89 -20.28 -10.68
N VAL A 853 -46.35 -20.55 -11.90
CA VAL A 853 -45.68 -21.48 -12.81
C VAL A 853 -45.70 -20.98 -14.24
N ILE A 854 -44.56 -21.14 -14.91
CA ILE A 854 -44.42 -20.97 -16.36
C ILE A 854 -44.30 -22.35 -16.99
N GLY A 855 -45.23 -22.67 -17.90
CA GLY A 855 -45.24 -23.90 -18.68
C GLY A 855 -44.17 -23.94 -19.77
N SER A 856 -43.98 -25.14 -20.30
CA SER A 856 -43.08 -25.46 -21.39
C SER A 856 -43.63 -25.01 -22.75
N ASN A 857 -42.99 -25.46 -23.83
CA ASN A 857 -43.51 -25.30 -25.20
C ASN A 857 -44.34 -26.51 -25.68
N PHE A 858 -44.71 -27.41 -24.78
CA PHE A 858 -45.48 -28.62 -25.03
C PHE A 858 -46.84 -28.56 -24.35
N SER A 859 -47.67 -29.61 -24.52
CA SER A 859 -49.05 -29.59 -24.02
C SER A 859 -49.10 -29.87 -22.52
N ASP A 860 -49.10 -28.80 -21.73
CA ASP A 860 -48.91 -28.84 -20.29
C ASP A 860 -50.22 -28.93 -19.49
N GLN A 861 -50.09 -29.35 -18.23
CA GLN A 861 -51.13 -29.23 -17.21
C GLN A 861 -50.59 -28.42 -16.03
N LEU A 862 -51.07 -27.20 -15.88
CA LEU A 862 -50.68 -26.30 -14.78
C LEU A 862 -51.82 -26.25 -13.78
N LEU A 863 -51.55 -26.72 -12.57
CA LEU A 863 -52.52 -26.82 -11.49
C LEU A 863 -52.05 -25.93 -10.33
N GLY A 864 -52.80 -24.86 -10.09
CA GLY A 864 -52.61 -23.98 -8.95
C GLY A 864 -53.11 -24.59 -7.63
N SER A 865 -53.09 -23.75 -6.62
CA SER A 865 -53.21 -24.09 -5.20
C SER A 865 -54.51 -23.50 -4.60
N THR A 866 -54.50 -23.20 -3.30
CA THR A 866 -55.59 -22.46 -2.64
C THR A 866 -55.25 -20.98 -2.39
N ALA A 867 -54.07 -20.53 -2.82
CA ALA A 867 -53.66 -19.13 -2.82
C ALA A 867 -53.91 -18.52 -4.21
N GLY A 868 -53.80 -17.19 -4.35
CA GLY A 868 -53.86 -16.57 -5.68
C GLY A 868 -52.60 -16.92 -6.48
N ASN A 869 -52.78 -17.55 -7.64
CA ASN A 869 -51.70 -18.11 -8.45
C ASN A 869 -51.58 -17.44 -9.84
N THR A 870 -50.39 -17.33 -10.40
CA THR A 870 -50.19 -16.98 -11.83
C THR A 870 -49.72 -18.18 -12.63
N LEU A 871 -50.54 -18.63 -13.58
CA LEU A 871 -50.24 -19.75 -14.47
C LEU A 871 -50.01 -19.23 -15.89
N VAL A 872 -48.83 -19.46 -16.47
CA VAL A 872 -48.48 -19.03 -17.83
C VAL A 872 -48.30 -20.25 -18.73
N SER A 873 -49.08 -20.36 -19.81
CA SER A 873 -49.18 -21.64 -20.55
C SER A 873 -47.97 -22.02 -21.42
N GLY A 874 -47.25 -21.05 -22.00
CA GLY A 874 -46.30 -21.32 -23.07
C GLY A 874 -46.98 -21.75 -24.38
N SER A 875 -46.27 -22.44 -25.27
CA SER A 875 -46.84 -23.03 -26.50
C SER A 875 -47.36 -24.44 -26.24
N GLY A 876 -48.30 -24.94 -27.05
CA GLY A 876 -48.89 -26.26 -26.84
C GLY A 876 -50.40 -26.21 -26.62
N ASN A 877 -51.00 -27.39 -26.42
CA ASN A 877 -52.41 -27.49 -26.06
C ASN A 877 -52.54 -27.64 -24.55
N ASP A 878 -52.55 -26.52 -23.83
CA ASP A 878 -52.35 -26.53 -22.38
C ASP A 878 -53.66 -26.51 -21.61
N GLN A 879 -53.62 -27.03 -20.39
CA GLN A 879 -54.70 -26.98 -19.43
C GLN A 879 -54.23 -26.20 -18.20
N MET A 880 -54.98 -25.18 -17.82
CA MET A 880 -54.67 -24.35 -16.64
C MET A 880 -55.87 -24.30 -15.72
N ARG A 881 -55.66 -24.58 -14.43
CA ARG A 881 -56.66 -24.49 -13.37
C ARG A 881 -56.05 -23.78 -12.18
N GLY A 882 -56.56 -22.59 -11.85
CA GLY A 882 -56.06 -21.76 -10.74
C GLY A 882 -56.28 -22.40 -9.36
N GLY A 883 -57.48 -22.94 -9.13
CA GLY A 883 -57.82 -23.59 -7.86
C GLY A 883 -58.76 -22.69 -7.06
N SER A 884 -58.42 -22.37 -5.81
CA SER A 884 -59.13 -21.34 -5.04
C SER A 884 -58.21 -20.14 -4.87
N GLY A 885 -58.74 -18.92 -4.90
CA GLY A 885 -57.91 -17.72 -4.87
C GLY A 885 -58.38 -16.75 -5.95
N ALA A 886 -57.71 -15.62 -6.07
CA ALA A 886 -57.89 -14.76 -7.25
C ALA A 886 -56.72 -15.06 -8.18
N ASP A 887 -56.95 -15.90 -9.18
CA ASP A 887 -55.89 -16.47 -10.01
C ASP A 887 -55.73 -15.71 -11.33
N ILE A 888 -54.51 -15.67 -11.86
CA ILE A 888 -54.21 -15.14 -13.19
C ILE A 888 -53.83 -16.30 -14.11
N LEU A 889 -54.68 -16.60 -15.08
CA LEU A 889 -54.41 -17.63 -16.08
C LEU A 889 -54.05 -16.96 -17.41
N SER A 890 -52.77 -17.00 -17.77
CA SER A 890 -52.18 -16.32 -18.91
C SER A 890 -51.94 -17.29 -20.09
N ALA A 891 -52.82 -17.21 -21.09
CA ALA A 891 -52.72 -17.99 -22.32
C ALA A 891 -51.75 -17.31 -23.29
N THR A 892 -50.56 -17.87 -23.41
CA THR A 892 -49.48 -17.38 -24.27
C THR A 892 -49.19 -18.37 -25.41
N GLY A 893 -48.20 -18.06 -26.27
CA GLY A 893 -47.71 -18.98 -27.30
C GLY A 893 -48.74 -19.41 -28.36
N THR A 894 -48.47 -20.56 -28.99
CA THR A 894 -49.35 -21.18 -30.01
C THR A 894 -50.08 -22.41 -29.45
N GLY A 895 -51.07 -22.93 -30.18
CA GLY A 895 -51.90 -24.06 -29.71
C GLY A 895 -53.17 -23.62 -28.98
N ALA A 896 -54.02 -24.57 -28.60
CA ALA A 896 -55.32 -24.28 -27.99
C ALA A 896 -55.27 -24.46 -26.47
N LYS A 897 -55.62 -23.44 -25.69
CA LYS A 897 -55.60 -23.50 -24.22
C LYS A 897 -56.97 -23.81 -23.64
N THR A 898 -57.04 -24.63 -22.60
CA THR A 898 -58.25 -24.82 -21.79
C THR A 898 -58.03 -24.22 -20.41
N LEU A 899 -58.73 -23.14 -20.12
CA LEU A 899 -58.63 -22.41 -18.85
C LEU A 899 -59.89 -22.68 -18.05
N PHE A 900 -59.74 -23.08 -16.79
CA PHE A 900 -60.86 -23.35 -15.89
C PHE A 900 -60.97 -22.23 -14.85
N GLY A 901 -62.14 -21.59 -14.76
CA GLY A 901 -62.52 -20.74 -13.62
C GLY A 901 -63.07 -21.56 -12.46
N ASP A 902 -63.48 -20.89 -11.39
CA ASP A 902 -63.79 -21.47 -10.06
C ASP A 902 -65.20 -22.07 -9.94
N GLY A 903 -65.58 -23.00 -10.83
CA GLY A 903 -66.92 -23.61 -10.85
C GLY A 903 -67.31 -24.37 -9.57
N LEU A 904 -68.59 -24.34 -9.18
CA LEU A 904 -69.23 -25.01 -8.00
C LEU A 904 -68.91 -26.52 -7.77
N VAL A 905 -68.16 -27.18 -8.65
CA VAL A 905 -67.85 -28.62 -8.64
C VAL A 905 -66.36 -28.91 -8.42
N ASP A 906 -65.48 -27.90 -8.48
CA ASP A 906 -64.04 -28.08 -8.26
C ASP A 906 -63.61 -28.06 -6.79
N GLY A 907 -64.51 -27.65 -5.89
CA GLY A 907 -64.29 -27.68 -4.44
C GLY A 907 -63.66 -26.42 -3.85
N GLY A 908 -63.53 -25.33 -4.62
CA GLY A 908 -63.02 -24.05 -4.12
C GLY A 908 -64.06 -23.11 -3.50
N THR A 909 -63.60 -22.13 -2.70
CA THR A 909 -64.40 -20.96 -2.29
C THR A 909 -64.18 -19.82 -3.28
N ALA A 910 -65.25 -19.11 -3.66
CA ALA A 910 -65.23 -18.10 -4.74
C ALA A 910 -64.15 -17.02 -4.58
N GLY A 911 -63.33 -16.85 -5.62
CA GLY A 911 -62.42 -15.73 -5.83
C GLY A 911 -62.79 -14.96 -7.10
N GLN A 912 -61.96 -14.00 -7.54
CA GLN A 912 -62.14 -13.31 -8.84
C GLN A 912 -60.92 -13.62 -9.70
N ASP A 913 -61.08 -14.54 -10.65
CA ASP A 913 -60.02 -14.93 -11.57
C ASP A 913 -59.85 -13.91 -12.70
N THR A 914 -58.63 -13.82 -13.22
CA THR A 914 -58.27 -12.99 -14.37
C THR A 914 -57.72 -13.87 -15.48
N PHE A 915 -58.42 -13.92 -16.60
CA PHE A 915 -57.97 -14.62 -17.80
C PHE A 915 -57.25 -13.65 -18.73
N LYS A 916 -55.93 -13.79 -18.88
CA LYS A 916 -55.14 -12.99 -19.83
C LYS A 916 -54.90 -13.79 -21.10
N ILE A 917 -55.41 -13.32 -22.23
CA ILE A 917 -55.26 -14.01 -23.52
C ILE A 917 -54.33 -13.20 -24.42
N LEU A 918 -53.10 -13.70 -24.54
CA LEU A 918 -52.05 -13.11 -25.37
C LEU A 918 -51.89 -13.85 -26.71
N GLY A 919 -52.10 -15.16 -26.72
CA GLY A 919 -51.93 -16.04 -27.88
C GLY A 919 -52.84 -17.27 -27.85
N GLY A 920 -52.67 -18.14 -28.85
CA GLY A 920 -53.41 -19.41 -28.98
C GLY A 920 -54.71 -19.32 -29.79
N THR A 921 -54.95 -20.32 -30.64
CA THR A 921 -56.16 -20.41 -31.47
C THR A 921 -57.03 -21.56 -31.02
N GLY A 922 -58.28 -21.27 -30.64
CA GLY A 922 -59.18 -22.28 -30.10
C GLY A 922 -59.14 -22.37 -28.58
N ASN A 923 -58.73 -21.30 -27.89
CA ASN A 923 -58.73 -21.26 -26.44
C ASN A 923 -60.17 -21.36 -25.92
N VAL A 924 -60.37 -22.08 -24.83
CA VAL A 924 -61.68 -22.25 -24.20
C VAL A 924 -61.56 -21.90 -22.72
N ILE A 925 -62.34 -20.93 -22.27
CA ILE A 925 -62.55 -20.63 -20.85
C ILE A 925 -63.81 -21.37 -20.42
N VAL A 926 -63.66 -22.26 -19.46
CA VAL A 926 -64.72 -23.10 -18.90
C VAL A 926 -65.06 -22.61 -17.49
N ASP A 927 -66.34 -22.69 -17.13
CA ASP A 927 -66.85 -22.33 -15.80
C ASP A 927 -66.66 -20.86 -15.39
N TYR A 928 -66.66 -19.96 -16.38
CA TYR A 928 -66.59 -18.51 -16.16
C TYR A 928 -67.73 -17.98 -15.29
N GLN A 929 -67.42 -17.12 -14.32
CA GLN A 929 -68.35 -16.53 -13.35
C GLN A 929 -68.43 -15.01 -13.45
N ALA A 930 -69.52 -14.45 -12.92
CA ALA A 930 -69.69 -13.00 -12.87
C ALA A 930 -68.75 -12.37 -11.83
N GLY A 931 -67.91 -11.43 -12.25
CA GLY A 931 -66.86 -10.82 -11.43
C GLY A 931 -65.44 -11.30 -11.78
N GLU A 932 -65.29 -12.31 -12.62
CA GLU A 932 -63.98 -12.67 -13.19
C GLU A 932 -63.64 -11.77 -14.38
N ASP A 933 -62.38 -11.38 -14.53
CA ASP A 933 -61.96 -10.47 -15.60
C ASP A 933 -61.39 -11.22 -16.81
N LEU A 934 -61.70 -10.74 -18.02
CA LEU A 934 -61.13 -11.24 -19.28
C LEU A 934 -60.34 -10.14 -19.98
N PHE A 935 -59.02 -10.31 -20.04
CA PHE A 935 -58.11 -9.44 -20.78
C PHE A 935 -57.73 -10.06 -22.11
N LEU A 936 -57.93 -9.35 -23.21
CA LEU A 936 -57.58 -9.79 -24.56
C LEU A 936 -56.53 -8.85 -25.16
N ASN A 937 -55.46 -9.40 -25.72
CA ASN A 937 -54.42 -8.60 -26.40
C ASN A 937 -55.00 -7.78 -27.58
N SER A 938 -55.99 -8.29 -28.31
CA SER A 938 -56.64 -7.52 -29.37
C SER A 938 -58.03 -8.05 -29.72
N LEU A 939 -58.81 -7.22 -30.43
CA LEU A 939 -60.03 -7.63 -31.12
C LEU A 939 -60.00 -7.18 -32.57
N ASN A 940 -60.46 -8.03 -33.48
CA ASN A 940 -60.59 -7.66 -34.88
C ASN A 940 -61.65 -6.56 -35.05
N ALA A 941 -61.31 -5.51 -35.81
CA ALA A 941 -62.11 -4.31 -36.01
C ALA A 941 -63.51 -4.55 -36.61
N THR A 942 -63.80 -5.75 -37.12
CA THR A 942 -65.08 -6.12 -37.73
C THR A 942 -65.51 -7.52 -37.27
N GLY A 943 -66.41 -7.59 -36.27
CA GLY A 943 -66.97 -8.87 -35.81
C GLY A 943 -66.05 -9.71 -34.94
N GLY A 944 -65.11 -9.08 -34.22
CA GLY A 944 -64.23 -9.74 -33.26
C GLY A 944 -64.95 -10.39 -32.06
N ILE A 945 -66.26 -10.19 -31.91
CA ILE A 945 -67.10 -10.84 -30.89
C ILE A 945 -68.32 -11.47 -31.58
N ALA A 946 -68.62 -12.73 -31.29
CA ALA A 946 -69.78 -13.45 -31.83
C ALA A 946 -70.35 -14.47 -30.83
N PHE A 947 -71.67 -14.62 -30.78
CA PHE A 947 -72.31 -15.73 -30.07
C PHE A 947 -72.32 -17.00 -30.95
N THR A 948 -71.89 -18.14 -30.42
CA THR A 948 -71.82 -19.41 -31.14
C THR A 948 -72.16 -20.60 -30.25
N ALA A 949 -72.31 -21.78 -30.85
CA ALA A 949 -72.29 -23.05 -30.14
C ALA A 949 -70.93 -23.74 -30.40
N ILE A 950 -70.36 -24.32 -29.36
CA ILE A 950 -69.16 -25.16 -29.44
C ILE A 950 -69.43 -26.50 -28.74
N SER A 951 -68.52 -27.46 -28.91
CA SER A 951 -68.57 -28.72 -28.16
C SER A 951 -67.39 -28.79 -27.19
N ILE A 952 -67.68 -28.88 -25.89
CA ILE A 952 -66.68 -29.07 -24.83
C ILE A 952 -66.94 -30.44 -24.22
N GLY A 953 -65.96 -31.35 -24.28
CA GLY A 953 -66.12 -32.71 -23.75
C GLY A 953 -67.30 -33.50 -24.34
N GLY A 954 -67.71 -33.21 -25.58
CA GLY A 954 -68.88 -33.83 -26.22
C GLY A 954 -70.23 -33.22 -25.83
N VAL A 955 -70.26 -32.23 -24.94
CA VAL A 955 -71.46 -31.46 -24.57
C VAL A 955 -71.58 -30.24 -25.48
N ALA A 956 -72.77 -30.02 -26.05
CA ALA A 956 -73.05 -28.81 -26.82
C ALA A 956 -73.25 -27.63 -25.85
N THR A 957 -72.43 -26.59 -26.00
CA THR A 957 -72.32 -25.47 -25.06
C THR A 957 -72.46 -24.15 -25.82
N TRP A 958 -73.26 -23.23 -25.27
CA TRP A 958 -73.32 -21.85 -25.77
C TRP A 958 -72.04 -21.11 -25.38
N ALA A 959 -71.44 -20.35 -26.30
CA ALA A 959 -70.18 -19.65 -26.03
C ALA A 959 -70.10 -18.28 -26.71
N GLY A 960 -69.41 -17.35 -26.05
CA GLY A 960 -68.94 -16.11 -26.65
C GLY A 960 -67.60 -16.35 -27.33
N ARG A 961 -67.55 -16.16 -28.65
CA ARG A 961 -66.31 -16.24 -29.44
C ARG A 961 -65.72 -14.85 -29.60
N PHE A 962 -64.49 -14.69 -29.12
CA PHE A 962 -63.66 -13.52 -29.26
C PHE A 962 -62.51 -13.83 -30.21
N THR A 963 -62.16 -12.92 -31.11
CA THR A 963 -61.09 -13.14 -32.10
C THR A 963 -60.27 -11.88 -32.28
N GLY A 964 -59.00 -11.98 -31.91
CA GLY A 964 -57.98 -10.97 -32.11
C GLY A 964 -57.05 -11.30 -33.28
N SER A 965 -55.92 -10.62 -33.35
CA SER A 965 -54.85 -10.88 -34.33
C SER A 965 -54.02 -12.11 -33.97
N THR A 966 -53.85 -12.40 -32.68
CA THR A 966 -53.00 -13.49 -32.16
C THR A 966 -53.79 -14.60 -31.47
N HIS A 967 -55.10 -14.41 -31.25
CA HIS A 967 -55.91 -15.37 -30.50
C HIS A 967 -57.30 -15.60 -31.10
N GLN A 968 -57.86 -16.76 -30.76
CA GLN A 968 -59.30 -17.01 -30.82
C GLN A 968 -59.71 -17.71 -29.54
N THR A 969 -60.54 -17.05 -28.74
CA THR A 969 -60.99 -17.53 -27.43
C THR A 969 -62.50 -17.69 -27.40
N PHE A 970 -62.95 -18.78 -26.79
CA PHE A 970 -64.34 -19.09 -26.55
C PHE A 970 -64.60 -19.09 -25.04
N VAL A 971 -65.48 -18.21 -24.56
CA VAL A 971 -65.95 -18.24 -23.17
C VAL A 971 -67.22 -19.07 -23.11
N ALA A 972 -67.22 -20.16 -22.34
CA ALA A 972 -68.38 -21.01 -22.16
C ALA A 972 -69.44 -20.32 -21.30
N LEU A 973 -70.67 -20.22 -21.80
CA LEU A 973 -71.80 -19.54 -21.14
C LEU A 973 -72.83 -20.55 -20.56
N GLY A 974 -72.55 -21.85 -20.71
CA GLY A 974 -73.36 -22.95 -20.20
C GLY A 974 -73.85 -23.94 -21.27
N ALA A 975 -74.08 -25.18 -20.85
CA ALA A 975 -74.56 -26.26 -21.72
C ALA A 975 -75.95 -25.93 -22.28
N GLN A 976 -76.21 -26.26 -23.55
CA GLN A 976 -77.50 -25.99 -24.21
C GLN A 976 -78.68 -26.71 -23.54
N SER A 977 -78.41 -27.78 -22.80
CA SER A 977 -79.39 -28.52 -22.00
C SER A 977 -79.75 -27.84 -20.67
N ALA A 978 -78.94 -26.89 -20.21
CA ALA A 978 -79.06 -26.25 -18.90
C ALA A 978 -79.35 -24.75 -18.98
N VAL A 979 -78.86 -24.06 -20.02
CA VAL A 979 -79.01 -22.61 -20.18
C VAL A 979 -79.72 -22.31 -21.49
N SER A 980 -80.78 -21.49 -21.42
CA SER A 980 -81.50 -21.07 -22.62
C SER A 980 -80.64 -20.14 -23.48
N GLN A 981 -80.87 -20.11 -24.80
CA GLN A 981 -80.11 -19.22 -25.68
C GLN A 981 -80.23 -17.73 -25.27
N ALA A 982 -81.38 -17.31 -24.76
CA ALA A 982 -81.61 -15.93 -24.33
C ALA A 982 -80.79 -15.58 -23.08
N ASP A 983 -80.70 -16.50 -22.12
CA ASP A 983 -79.93 -16.31 -20.89
C ASP A 983 -78.43 -16.32 -21.18
N ALA A 984 -77.97 -17.20 -22.08
CA ALA A 984 -76.57 -17.21 -22.52
C ALA A 984 -76.18 -15.92 -23.26
N VAL A 985 -77.05 -15.39 -24.13
CA VAL A 985 -76.82 -14.09 -24.77
C VAL A 985 -76.80 -12.93 -23.76
N ALA A 986 -77.65 -12.99 -22.73
CA ALA A 986 -77.63 -12.00 -21.64
C ALA A 986 -76.31 -12.05 -20.87
N ALA A 987 -75.84 -13.25 -20.49
CA ALA A 987 -74.55 -13.45 -19.82
C ALA A 987 -73.36 -12.94 -20.66
N LEU A 988 -73.36 -13.20 -21.97
CA LEU A 988 -72.34 -12.67 -22.88
C LEU A 988 -72.31 -11.13 -22.90
N ASN A 989 -73.48 -10.48 -22.94
CA ASN A 989 -73.55 -9.03 -22.91
C ASN A 989 -73.08 -8.46 -21.56
N THR A 990 -73.32 -9.16 -20.45
CA THR A 990 -72.83 -8.77 -19.13
C THR A 990 -71.31 -8.84 -19.06
N LEU A 991 -70.70 -9.95 -19.48
CA LEU A 991 -69.24 -10.10 -19.61
C LEU A 991 -68.64 -8.95 -20.44
N ILE A 992 -69.20 -8.68 -21.63
CA ILE A 992 -68.70 -7.62 -22.51
C ILE A 992 -68.76 -6.23 -21.86
N ALA A 993 -69.82 -5.97 -21.08
CA ALA A 993 -70.06 -4.65 -20.51
C ALA A 993 -69.24 -4.37 -19.25
N ASN A 994 -68.98 -5.40 -18.45
CA ASN A 994 -68.46 -5.23 -17.10
C ASN A 994 -67.04 -5.77 -16.92
N ASP A 995 -66.69 -6.84 -17.63
CA ASP A 995 -65.56 -7.69 -17.25
C ASP A 995 -64.59 -7.97 -18.43
N LEU A 996 -64.87 -7.43 -19.62
CA LEU A 996 -64.01 -7.53 -20.81
C LEU A 996 -63.11 -6.31 -20.98
N PHE A 997 -61.80 -6.55 -21.01
CA PHE A 997 -60.77 -5.55 -21.24
C PHE A 997 -59.94 -5.91 -22.49
N VAL A 998 -59.62 -4.92 -23.30
CA VAL A 998 -58.83 -5.10 -24.53
C VAL A 998 -57.63 -4.17 -24.49
N ASP A 999 -56.43 -4.74 -24.47
CA ASP A 999 -55.17 -4.00 -24.39
C ASP A 999 -54.16 -4.54 -25.41
N GLN A 1000 -53.81 -3.72 -26.41
CA GLN A 1000 -52.82 -4.06 -27.46
C GLN A 1000 -51.37 -4.16 -26.94
N GLY A 1001 -51.13 -3.71 -25.71
CA GLY A 1001 -49.86 -3.83 -25.01
C GLY A 1001 -49.88 -4.88 -23.89
N LEU A 1002 -50.86 -5.80 -23.86
CA LEU A 1002 -50.96 -6.83 -22.82
C LEU A 1002 -49.70 -7.72 -22.82
N ILE A 1003 -48.95 -7.69 -21.72
CA ILE A 1003 -47.75 -8.53 -21.46
C ILE A 1003 -48.14 -9.67 -20.51
N ALA A 1004 -47.46 -10.81 -20.69
CA ALA A 1004 -47.81 -12.12 -20.11
C ALA A 1004 -47.90 -12.09 -18.59
#